data_AF-A0A4T0WX87-F1
#
_entry.id   AF-A0A4T0WX87-F1
#
_cell.length_a   1.000
_cell.length_b   1.000
_cell.length_c   1.000
_cell.angle_alpha   90.00
_cell.angle_beta   90.00
_cell.angle_gamma   90.00
#
_symmetry.space_group_name_H-M   'P 1'
#
loop_
_entity.id
_entity.type
_entity.pdbx_description
1 polymer ?
#
loop_
_entity_poly.entity_id
_entity_poly.type
_entity_poly.pdbx_seq_one_letter_code
_entity_poly.pdbx_strand_id
1 'polypeptide(L)'
;MSSNSLITSEFTGLPIKGIAYTNISLDTPILKYQPLNNAQSETIAPLALDSTSKPTTILWIDDGNFVILYENKPYFDLIDAKDLSKPAQHINLVTSSNPASCACADFDESSNTLYVLDTTNRLYTYSFDAFADNKLGEVSNYVITDLTESVSKVTVYKKSNQSPKLLIMSNSLYEFDLTSKTVERSLNLFVDKVNCFELLKSEDSLLLSSFNDRFINMVNLESFKVTSIFVLNSPVKKFHIGKFKKKVFLAAIDQDGFVELFKNPLAQQNDPSTSNAKKRRKGNQVKSIQHSSILKLYTDTSFTITSKIDDITFDFDNLVIAYLQGESYFILDKFNWYTNSLDLPEIKIPRRKSSVEHLSLRSQDRSSLRNYSETSEDIFIRSGDNFIELDPVYDENEAEKEGEEEEEEVGDDFSTLVSRLDKTAKEFSNKAYDNSNRNASSGKKFKFQVGTLTTNLSQALRNNDSGMFDSLISVTQDEKVVKATISQLEQHSVLKILDKLSELVFKNKFANTNEAVEFGLGNSIIGLTTWIRYVLVYHGTYLVGAAGGSGELRRRLGLLGMSMSKRADNMDKLLALKGQLAMVTDKAAAIREIETVNNEDIEIDEDDVEYIEEEESLEELSEIEEDESMNDDNEVINHDSEEASETDEDSDADMQL
;
A
#
# COMPACT_ATOMS: atom_id res chain seq x y z
N MET A 1 26.25 -2.34 -16.65
CA MET A 1 27.27 -2.44 -15.57
C MET A 1 27.73 -1.03 -15.27
N SER A 2 27.21 -0.41 -14.21
CA SER A 2 27.63 0.94 -13.83
C SER A 2 29.07 0.87 -13.32
N SER A 3 30.01 1.44 -14.07
CA SER A 3 31.33 1.75 -13.55
C SER A 3 31.14 2.68 -12.35
N ASN A 4 31.51 2.23 -11.15
CA ASN A 4 31.44 3.08 -9.95
C ASN A 4 32.27 4.35 -10.23
N SER A 5 31.60 5.50 -10.29
CA SER A 5 32.23 6.82 -10.46
C SER A 5 33.01 7.26 -9.22
N LEU A 6 32.80 6.60 -8.08
CA LEU A 6 33.48 6.84 -6.82
C LEU A 6 34.92 6.31 -6.85
N ILE A 7 35.89 7.18 -6.54
CA ILE A 7 37.30 6.81 -6.40
C ILE A 7 37.60 6.43 -4.94
N THR A 8 37.38 7.35 -4.00
CA THR A 8 37.57 7.11 -2.56
C THR A 8 36.57 7.91 -1.75
N SER A 9 36.23 7.40 -0.56
CA SER A 9 35.39 8.08 0.43
C SER A 9 35.90 7.78 1.83
N GLU A 10 35.76 8.76 2.72
CA GLU A 10 36.08 8.62 4.14
C GLU A 10 35.15 9.49 4.98
N PHE A 11 34.58 8.90 6.03
CA PHE A 11 33.80 9.62 7.03
C PHE A 11 34.71 10.45 7.93
N THR A 12 34.20 11.59 8.40
CA THR A 12 34.84 12.33 9.51
C THR A 12 34.99 11.42 10.73
N GLY A 13 35.98 11.71 11.58
CA GLY A 13 36.17 11.05 12.87
C GLY A 13 34.92 11.09 13.77
N LEU A 14 34.98 10.40 14.90
CA LEU A 14 33.85 10.33 15.84
C LEU A 14 33.81 11.56 16.75
N PRO A 15 32.68 12.29 16.86
CA PRO A 15 31.36 12.01 16.27
C PRO A 15 31.26 12.39 14.78
N ILE A 16 30.52 11.57 14.01
CA ILE A 16 30.43 11.75 12.56
C ILE A 16 29.70 13.05 12.22
N LYS A 17 30.40 13.97 11.55
CA LYS A 17 29.89 15.26 11.05
C LYS A 17 29.62 15.27 9.56
N GLY A 18 30.31 14.45 8.77
CA GLY A 18 30.22 14.45 7.32
C GLY A 18 30.92 13.26 6.66
N ILE A 19 30.81 13.21 5.35
CA ILE A 19 31.57 12.30 4.48
C ILE A 19 32.28 13.10 3.39
N ALA A 20 33.58 12.92 3.26
CA ALA A 20 34.37 13.46 2.14
C ALA A 20 34.59 12.35 1.12
N TYR A 21 34.49 12.70 -0.16
CA TYR A 21 34.62 11.72 -1.24
C TYR A 21 35.06 12.37 -2.55
N THR A 22 35.66 11.55 -3.41
CA THR A 22 36.06 11.94 -4.76
C THR A 22 35.34 11.09 -5.79
N ASN A 23 34.73 11.74 -6.78
CA ASN A 23 34.07 11.09 -7.90
C ASN A 23 34.62 11.61 -9.24
N ILE A 24 34.57 10.79 -10.29
CA ILE A 24 34.93 11.22 -11.64
C ILE A 24 33.70 11.88 -12.28
N SER A 25 33.88 13.10 -12.78
CA SER A 25 32.87 13.83 -13.53
C SER A 25 33.52 14.47 -14.75
N LEU A 26 33.05 14.12 -15.96
CA LEU A 26 33.60 14.61 -17.23
C LEU A 26 35.14 14.51 -17.29
N ASP A 27 35.67 13.33 -16.98
CA ASP A 27 37.11 13.00 -16.93
C ASP A 27 37.96 13.78 -15.92
N THR A 28 37.34 14.58 -15.06
CA THR A 28 38.02 15.27 -13.95
C THR A 28 37.61 14.65 -12.61
N PRO A 29 38.56 14.33 -11.73
CA PRO A 29 38.24 13.96 -10.36
C PRO A 29 37.74 15.20 -9.61
N ILE A 30 36.59 15.08 -8.97
CA ILE A 30 35.98 16.15 -8.19
C ILE A 30 35.93 15.72 -6.73
N LEU A 31 36.47 16.55 -5.84
CA LEU A 31 36.33 16.39 -4.40
C LEU A 31 35.06 17.08 -3.91
N LYS A 32 34.29 16.33 -3.11
CA LYS A 32 33.05 16.77 -2.49
C LYS A 32 33.09 16.46 -0.99
N TYR A 33 32.43 17.30 -0.21
CA TYR A 33 32.18 17.06 1.21
C TYR A 33 30.69 17.24 1.48
N GLN A 34 30.07 16.23 2.08
CA GLN A 34 28.66 16.25 2.43
C GLN A 34 28.51 16.19 3.96
N PRO A 35 28.06 17.28 4.61
CA PRO A 35 27.76 17.27 6.03
C PRO A 35 26.52 16.42 6.33
N LEU A 36 26.48 15.74 7.49
CA LEU A 36 25.31 14.99 7.97
C LEU A 36 24.13 15.91 8.32
N ASN A 37 24.40 17.19 8.61
CA ASN A 37 23.35 18.14 8.95
C ASN A 37 22.83 18.79 7.65
N ASN A 38 21.65 18.36 7.20
CA ASN A 38 21.03 18.77 5.92
C ASN A 38 20.87 20.30 5.75
N ALA A 39 20.99 21.10 6.81
CA ALA A 39 20.92 22.56 6.72
C ALA A 39 22.08 23.19 5.93
N GLN A 40 23.17 22.47 5.66
CA GLN A 40 24.36 22.98 4.97
C GLN A 40 24.80 22.14 3.75
N SER A 41 24.07 21.08 3.40
CA SER A 41 24.49 20.14 2.34
C SER A 41 24.46 20.74 0.92
N GLU A 42 23.68 21.80 0.70
CA GLU A 42 23.56 22.46 -0.61
C GLU A 42 24.60 23.57 -0.84
N THR A 43 25.36 23.97 0.19
CA THR A 43 26.16 25.21 0.15
C THR A 43 27.66 25.03 -0.13
N ILE A 44 28.18 23.80 -0.19
CA ILE A 44 29.62 23.57 -0.33
C ILE A 44 29.94 23.28 -1.80
N ALA A 45 30.57 24.25 -2.46
CA ALA A 45 31.01 24.09 -3.85
C ALA A 45 32.10 23.00 -3.94
N PRO A 46 32.00 22.09 -4.93
CA PRO A 46 32.97 21.03 -5.09
C PRO A 46 34.30 21.54 -5.64
N LEU A 47 35.40 20.88 -5.29
CA LEU A 47 36.74 21.20 -5.81
C LEU A 47 37.06 20.30 -7.00
N ALA A 48 37.18 20.87 -8.20
CA ALA A 48 37.72 20.15 -9.34
C ALA A 48 39.24 19.99 -9.17
N LEU A 49 39.70 18.74 -9.13
CA LEU A 49 41.12 18.40 -9.10
C LEU A 49 41.68 18.38 -10.53
N ASP A 50 43.01 18.43 -10.67
CA ASP A 50 43.69 18.29 -11.95
C ASP A 50 43.25 16.97 -12.64
N SER A 51 42.90 17.02 -13.93
CA SER A 51 42.44 15.85 -14.69
C SER A 51 43.47 14.71 -14.70
N THR A 52 44.75 15.05 -14.54
CA THR A 52 45.81 14.05 -14.45
C THR A 52 45.97 13.47 -13.05
N SER A 53 45.41 14.09 -12.00
CA SER A 53 45.57 13.63 -10.62
C SER A 53 44.75 12.37 -10.33
N LYS A 54 45.34 11.43 -9.60
CA LYS A 54 44.65 10.22 -9.12
C LYS A 54 44.58 10.24 -7.59
N PRO A 55 43.51 10.78 -6.99
CA PRO A 55 43.36 10.78 -5.53
C PRO A 55 43.21 9.34 -5.04
N THR A 56 43.89 8.99 -3.95
CA THR A 56 43.94 7.60 -3.43
C THR A 56 43.36 7.46 -2.03
N THR A 57 43.78 8.34 -1.11
CA THR A 57 43.42 8.25 0.31
C THR A 57 43.01 9.62 0.79
N ILE A 58 41.89 9.67 1.51
CA ILE A 58 41.45 10.82 2.30
C ILE A 58 41.74 10.48 3.75
N LEU A 59 42.46 11.35 4.44
CA LEU A 59 42.82 11.19 5.86
C LEU A 59 42.39 12.41 6.65
N TRP A 60 41.50 12.22 7.61
CA TRP A 60 41.07 13.28 8.52
C TRP A 60 42.16 13.56 9.57
N ILE A 61 42.48 14.85 9.76
CA ILE A 61 43.41 15.33 10.80
C ILE A 61 42.61 15.76 12.02
N ASP A 62 41.57 16.54 11.79
CA ASP A 62 40.63 16.99 12.80
C ASP A 62 39.20 17.00 12.21
N ASP A 63 38.23 17.50 12.97
CA ASP A 63 36.83 17.58 12.54
C ASP A 63 36.57 18.51 11.34
N GLY A 64 37.54 19.37 10.98
CA GLY A 64 37.41 20.41 9.97
C GLY A 64 38.45 20.32 8.86
N ASN A 65 39.53 19.55 9.01
CA ASN A 65 40.66 19.50 8.09
C ASN A 65 41.00 18.06 7.74
N PHE A 66 41.24 17.82 6.47
CA PHE A 66 41.67 16.52 5.97
C PHE A 66 42.70 16.65 4.86
N VAL A 67 43.48 15.60 4.65
CA VAL A 67 44.53 15.53 3.64
C VAL A 67 44.11 14.59 2.52
N ILE A 68 44.44 14.97 1.28
CA ILE A 68 44.28 14.12 0.10
C ILE A 68 45.65 13.75 -0.44
N LEU A 69 45.87 12.45 -0.60
CA LEU A 69 47.06 11.90 -1.24
C LEU A 69 46.78 11.53 -2.69
N TYR A 70 47.78 11.72 -3.55
CA TYR A 70 47.71 11.40 -4.97
C TYR A 70 48.74 10.33 -5.35
N GLU A 71 48.33 9.28 -6.07
CA GLU A 71 49.21 8.15 -6.43
C GLU A 71 50.34 8.56 -7.36
N ASN A 72 50.10 9.57 -8.19
CA ASN A 72 50.93 9.92 -9.33
C ASN A 72 51.53 11.33 -9.26
N LYS A 73 51.42 11.99 -8.11
CA LYS A 73 51.95 13.33 -7.90
C LYS A 73 52.88 13.37 -6.68
N PRO A 74 53.96 14.18 -6.71
CA PRO A 74 54.91 14.34 -5.62
C PRO A 74 54.46 15.37 -4.59
N TYR A 75 53.16 15.46 -4.33
CA TYR A 75 52.58 16.40 -3.38
C TYR A 75 51.31 15.83 -2.77
N PHE A 76 50.86 16.47 -1.69
CA PHE A 76 49.53 16.25 -1.13
C PHE A 76 48.93 17.60 -0.73
N ASP A 77 47.60 17.63 -0.64
CA ASP A 77 46.85 18.84 -0.32
C ASP A 77 46.16 18.70 1.03
N LEU A 78 46.26 19.75 1.85
CA LEU A 78 45.45 19.95 3.04
C LEU A 78 44.20 20.74 2.64
N ILE A 79 43.03 20.23 3.00
CA ILE A 79 41.72 20.80 2.67
C ILE A 79 40.98 21.16 3.94
N ASP A 80 40.34 22.34 3.96
CA ASP A 80 39.37 22.74 4.98
C ASP A 80 37.97 22.30 4.52
N ALA A 81 37.30 21.48 5.33
CA ALA A 81 35.96 20.98 5.07
C ALA A 81 34.88 22.08 5.03
N LYS A 82 35.16 23.27 5.58
CA LYS A 82 34.25 24.43 5.51
C LYS A 82 34.37 25.20 4.20
N ASP A 83 35.54 25.16 3.55
CA ASP A 83 35.82 25.86 2.30
C ASP A 83 36.57 24.95 1.33
N LEU A 84 35.82 24.26 0.47
CA LEU A 84 36.36 23.42 -0.60
C LEU A 84 36.73 24.22 -1.85
N SER A 85 36.63 25.56 -1.88
CA SER A 85 36.92 26.32 -3.11
C SER A 85 38.39 26.23 -3.54
N LYS A 86 39.30 25.99 -2.60
CA LYS A 86 40.74 25.88 -2.81
C LYS A 86 41.40 25.01 -1.73
N PRO A 87 42.56 24.39 -2.00
CA PRO A 87 43.33 23.75 -0.94
C PRO A 87 43.81 24.80 0.08
N ALA A 88 43.73 24.46 1.36
CA ALA A 88 44.23 25.30 2.45
C ALA A 88 45.76 25.39 2.42
N GLN A 89 46.44 24.27 2.11
CA GLN A 89 47.88 24.22 1.90
C GLN A 89 48.25 23.15 0.88
N HIS A 90 49.10 23.50 -0.08
CA HIS A 90 49.70 22.58 -1.05
C HIS A 90 51.13 22.24 -0.62
N ILE A 91 51.42 20.96 -0.39
CA ILE A 91 52.69 20.52 0.20
C ILE A 91 53.43 19.61 -0.77
N ASN A 92 54.54 20.12 -1.32
CA ASN A 92 55.43 19.37 -2.18
C ASN A 92 56.37 18.51 -1.36
N LEU A 93 56.50 17.23 -1.74
CA LEU A 93 57.55 16.37 -1.21
C LEU A 93 58.89 16.79 -1.81
N VAL A 94 59.93 16.90 -0.98
CA VAL A 94 61.28 17.24 -1.45
C VAL A 94 61.85 16.08 -2.25
N THR A 95 61.66 16.10 -3.57
CA THR A 95 62.18 15.09 -4.49
C THR A 95 63.63 15.38 -4.87
N SER A 96 64.56 14.63 -4.29
CA SER A 96 65.89 14.47 -4.89
C SER A 96 65.78 13.51 -6.07
N SER A 97 65.77 14.04 -7.29
CA SER A 97 65.99 13.35 -8.58
C SER A 97 65.00 12.30 -9.11
N ASN A 98 64.11 11.70 -8.31
CA ASN A 98 63.07 10.77 -8.81
C ASN A 98 61.65 11.30 -8.54
N PRO A 99 60.67 11.06 -9.43
CA PRO A 99 59.28 11.38 -9.17
C PRO A 99 58.72 10.44 -8.09
N ALA A 100 58.95 10.76 -6.82
CA ALA A 100 58.37 10.06 -5.69
C ALA A 100 56.94 10.55 -5.49
N SER A 101 55.99 9.63 -5.38
CA SER A 101 54.58 9.96 -5.12
C SER A 101 54.18 9.57 -3.69
N CYS A 102 53.14 10.22 -3.17
CA CYS A 102 52.58 9.90 -1.86
C CYS A 102 51.99 8.48 -1.90
N ALA A 103 52.54 7.56 -1.10
CA ALA A 103 52.04 6.19 -1.04
C ALA A 103 50.94 6.04 0.03
N CYS A 104 51.22 6.49 1.25
CA CYS A 104 50.26 6.42 2.35
C CYS A 104 50.58 7.44 3.45
N ALA A 105 49.61 7.70 4.32
CA ALA A 105 49.79 8.54 5.48
C ALA A 105 48.93 8.05 6.66
N ASP A 106 49.33 8.43 7.87
CA ASP A 106 48.53 8.31 9.09
C ASP A 106 48.76 9.53 9.99
N PHE A 107 47.74 9.90 10.76
CA PHE A 107 47.79 11.04 11.66
C PHE A 107 47.66 10.58 13.12
N ASP A 108 48.65 10.91 13.93
CA ASP A 108 48.60 10.65 15.37
C ASP A 108 48.02 11.86 16.11
N GLU A 109 46.73 11.77 16.45
CA GLU A 109 46.01 12.76 17.26
C GLU A 109 46.72 13.09 18.59
N SER A 110 47.47 12.14 19.17
CA SER A 110 48.10 12.35 20.48
C SER A 110 49.36 13.23 20.42
N SER A 111 50.04 13.21 19.28
CA SER A 111 51.24 14.01 19.02
C SER A 111 51.02 15.12 18.00
N ASN A 112 49.79 15.26 17.49
CA ASN A 112 49.43 16.13 16.36
C ASN A 112 50.43 16.03 15.20
N THR A 113 50.92 14.82 14.92
CA THR A 113 51.94 14.58 13.92
C THR A 113 51.38 13.72 12.78
N LEU A 114 51.52 14.21 11.56
CA LEU A 114 51.21 13.49 10.33
C LEU A 114 52.46 12.77 9.83
N TYR A 115 52.33 11.47 9.62
CA TYR A 115 53.37 10.63 9.04
C TYR A 115 52.99 10.31 7.60
N VAL A 116 53.85 10.65 6.64
CA VAL A 116 53.64 10.38 5.21
C VAL A 116 54.78 9.53 4.70
N LEU A 117 54.47 8.45 4.00
CA LEU A 117 55.43 7.61 3.30
C LEU A 117 55.27 7.79 1.80
N ASP A 118 56.40 7.97 1.11
CA ASP A 118 56.43 8.00 -0.35
C ASP A 118 56.68 6.62 -0.97
N THR A 119 56.57 6.53 -2.29
CA THR A 119 56.85 5.31 -3.06
C THR A 119 58.33 4.92 -3.09
N THR A 120 59.23 5.77 -2.58
CA THR A 120 60.66 5.50 -2.42
C THR A 120 61.05 5.12 -1.00
N ASN A 121 60.06 4.81 -0.15
CA ASN A 121 60.21 4.43 1.26
C ASN A 121 60.83 5.53 2.14
N ARG A 122 60.62 6.80 1.78
CA ARG A 122 60.97 7.96 2.61
C ARG A 122 59.79 8.34 3.48
N LEU A 123 60.04 8.37 4.79
CA LEU A 123 59.14 8.84 5.82
C LEU A 123 59.32 10.34 6.03
N TYR A 124 58.26 11.09 5.82
CA TYR A 124 58.13 12.50 6.14
C TYR A 124 57.25 12.64 7.39
N THR A 125 57.66 13.50 8.31
CA THR A 125 56.88 13.82 9.51
C THR A 125 56.54 15.29 9.52
N TYR A 126 55.25 15.61 9.62
CA TYR A 126 54.75 16.97 9.69
C TYR A 126 54.06 17.21 11.02
N SER A 127 54.34 18.35 11.66
CA SER A 127 53.59 18.79 12.84
C SER A 127 52.39 19.60 12.37
N PHE A 128 51.22 19.31 12.92
CA PHE A 128 50.00 20.09 12.74
C PHE A 128 49.75 20.93 13.99
N ASP A 129 49.52 22.23 13.81
CA ASP A 129 49.12 23.13 14.90
C ASP A 129 47.76 23.75 14.60
N ALA A 130 46.74 23.24 15.29
CA ALA A 130 45.35 23.69 15.17
C ALA A 130 45.12 25.09 15.77
N PHE A 131 46.02 25.59 16.63
CA PHE A 131 45.84 26.86 17.35
C PHE A 131 46.55 28.05 16.68
N ALA A 132 47.51 27.79 15.79
CA ALA A 132 48.22 28.83 15.08
C ALA A 132 47.51 29.23 13.78
N ASP A 133 47.63 28.39 12.74
CA ASP A 133 47.32 28.75 11.35
C ASP A 133 46.67 27.59 10.54
N ASN A 134 46.37 26.44 11.18
CA ASN A 134 45.98 25.20 10.51
C ASN A 134 46.96 24.80 9.39
N LYS A 135 48.26 24.93 9.65
CA LYS A 135 49.33 24.60 8.69
C LYS A 135 50.12 23.39 9.16
N LEU A 136 50.60 22.62 8.19
CA LEU A 136 51.55 21.55 8.37
C LEU A 136 52.97 22.07 8.16
N GLY A 137 53.81 21.87 9.18
CA GLY A 137 55.25 22.16 9.13
C GLY A 137 56.07 20.88 9.08
N GLU A 138 57.00 20.76 8.13
CA GLU A 138 57.91 19.60 8.06
C GLU A 138 58.86 19.60 9.27
N VAL A 139 58.85 18.50 10.02
CA VAL A 139 59.71 18.31 11.20
C VAL A 139 60.94 17.48 10.84
N SER A 140 60.75 16.42 10.06
CA SER A 140 61.83 15.52 9.68
C SER A 140 61.51 14.75 8.41
N ASN A 141 62.56 14.31 7.72
CA ASN A 141 62.47 13.36 6.63
C ASN A 141 63.58 12.31 6.77
N TYR A 142 63.26 11.04 6.50
CA TYR A 142 64.17 9.91 6.68
C TYR A 142 63.86 8.78 5.71
N VAL A 143 64.88 8.18 5.09
CA VAL A 143 64.70 7.05 4.16
C VAL A 143 64.84 5.73 4.91
N ILE A 144 63.83 4.87 4.80
CA ILE A 144 63.83 3.54 5.41
C ILE A 144 64.50 2.56 4.43
N THR A 145 65.78 2.25 4.68
CA THR A 145 66.58 1.39 3.79
C THR A 145 66.23 -0.09 3.88
N ASP A 146 65.62 -0.51 4.99
CA ASP A 146 65.36 -1.94 5.27
C ASP A 146 64.16 -2.49 4.48
N LEU A 147 63.37 -1.61 3.85
CA LEU A 147 62.18 -1.98 3.08
C LEU A 147 62.52 -2.11 1.60
N THR A 148 62.33 -3.31 1.04
CA THR A 148 62.54 -3.61 -0.38
C THR A 148 61.27 -3.48 -1.23
N GLU A 149 60.11 -3.39 -0.59
CA GLU A 149 58.81 -3.39 -1.25
C GLU A 149 58.14 -2.01 -1.17
N SER A 150 57.19 -1.75 -2.07
CA SER A 150 56.36 -0.54 -2.00
C SER A 150 55.37 -0.64 -0.85
N VAL A 151 55.41 0.32 0.08
CA VAL A 151 54.45 0.42 1.16
C VAL A 151 53.07 0.81 0.63
N SER A 152 52.02 0.22 1.21
CA SER A 152 50.62 0.49 0.85
C SER A 152 49.85 1.26 1.92
N LYS A 153 50.08 0.96 3.21
CA LYS A 153 49.42 1.59 4.34
C LYS A 153 50.40 1.71 5.52
N VAL A 154 50.11 2.64 6.41
CA VAL A 154 50.92 2.89 7.61
C VAL A 154 49.99 3.23 8.76
N THR A 155 50.38 2.89 9.99
CA THR A 155 49.74 3.45 11.18
C THR A 155 50.66 3.59 12.37
N VAL A 156 50.40 4.57 13.23
CA VAL A 156 51.15 4.76 14.47
C VAL A 156 50.55 3.91 15.59
N TYR A 157 51.38 3.05 16.17
CA TYR A 157 51.04 2.24 17.34
C TYR A 157 51.85 2.68 18.55
N LYS A 158 51.15 3.14 19.59
CA LYS A 158 51.76 3.56 20.85
C LYS A 158 51.20 2.75 22.00
N LYS A 159 52.06 1.97 22.64
CA LYS A 159 51.75 1.32 23.92
C LYS A 159 52.00 2.31 25.06
N SER A 160 51.17 2.29 26.09
CA SER A 160 51.20 3.28 27.19
C SER A 160 52.58 3.45 27.88
N ASN A 161 53.50 2.49 27.73
CA ASN A 161 54.82 2.50 28.38
C ASN A 161 56.01 2.36 27.39
N GLN A 162 55.82 2.50 26.08
CA GLN A 162 56.89 2.33 25.08
C GLN A 162 56.99 3.53 24.13
N SER A 163 58.12 3.65 23.44
CA SER A 163 58.28 4.60 22.34
C SER A 163 57.19 4.36 21.28
N PRO A 164 56.72 5.42 20.60
CA PRO A 164 55.80 5.24 19.50
C PRO A 164 56.48 4.42 18.41
N LYS A 165 55.78 3.38 17.94
CA LYS A 165 56.22 2.53 16.85
C LYS A 165 55.32 2.77 15.64
N LEU A 166 55.88 2.61 14.46
CA LEU A 166 55.20 2.73 13.19
C LEU A 166 54.96 1.32 12.64
N LEU A 167 53.70 0.99 12.36
CA LEU A 167 53.31 -0.24 11.69
C LEU A 167 53.23 0.05 10.19
N ILE A 168 54.13 -0.54 9.43
CA ILE A 168 54.24 -0.35 7.99
C ILE A 168 53.67 -1.59 7.29
N MET A 169 52.78 -1.38 6.33
CA MET A 169 52.02 -2.44 5.67
C MET A 169 52.25 -2.39 4.16
N SER A 170 52.93 -3.41 3.63
CA SER A 170 53.02 -3.67 2.19
C SER A 170 52.09 -4.84 1.83
N ASN A 171 52.62 -5.99 1.41
CA ASN A 171 51.97 -7.30 1.49
C ASN A 171 52.16 -7.96 2.88
N SER A 172 53.11 -7.42 3.66
CA SER A 172 53.58 -7.91 4.94
C SER A 172 53.51 -6.79 5.97
N LEU A 173 53.42 -7.16 7.24
CA LEU A 173 53.39 -6.24 8.36
C LEU A 173 54.79 -6.10 8.94
N TYR A 174 55.29 -4.88 8.98
CA TYR A 174 56.57 -4.51 9.59
C TYR A 174 56.33 -3.58 10.79
N GLU A 175 57.04 -3.83 11.88
CA GLU A 175 57.08 -2.93 13.03
C GLU A 175 58.39 -2.16 13.01
N PHE A 176 58.30 -0.84 12.84
CA PHE A 176 59.42 0.09 12.75
C PHE A 176 59.45 0.96 14.00
N ASP A 177 60.56 0.98 14.72
CA ASP A 177 60.72 1.87 15.89
C ASP A 177 61.25 3.23 15.44
N LEU A 178 60.51 4.30 15.78
CA LEU A 178 60.85 5.68 15.40
C LEU A 178 62.14 6.18 16.06
N THR A 179 62.51 5.61 17.21
CA THR A 179 63.69 6.05 17.97
C THR A 179 64.98 5.45 17.41
N SER A 180 65.01 4.12 17.23
CA SER A 180 66.14 3.40 16.65
C SER A 180 66.24 3.54 15.14
N LYS A 181 65.13 3.90 14.47
CA LYS A 181 65.00 4.00 13.01
C LYS A 181 65.31 2.68 12.29
N THR A 182 64.92 1.56 12.90
CA THR A 182 65.11 0.22 12.33
C THR A 182 63.83 -0.61 12.40
N VAL A 183 63.72 -1.59 11.52
CA VAL A 183 62.60 -2.56 11.54
C VAL A 183 62.90 -3.64 12.58
N GLU A 184 62.05 -3.76 13.61
CA GLU A 184 62.22 -4.73 14.71
C GLU A 184 61.65 -6.11 14.38
N ARG A 185 60.44 -6.14 13.82
CA ARG A 185 59.69 -7.38 13.54
C ARG A 185 59.04 -7.32 12.16
N SER A 186 58.93 -8.48 11.50
CA SER A 186 58.24 -8.65 10.22
C SER A 186 57.35 -9.90 10.23
N LEU A 187 56.19 -9.81 9.59
CA LEU A 187 55.19 -10.87 9.49
C LEU A 187 54.60 -10.88 8.09
N ASN A 188 54.85 -11.96 7.36
CA ASN A 188 54.29 -12.16 6.03
C ASN A 188 52.82 -12.57 6.17
N LEU A 189 51.93 -11.85 5.50
CA LEU A 189 50.48 -12.04 5.64
C LEU A 189 49.81 -12.37 4.32
N PHE A 190 50.05 -11.55 3.29
CA PHE A 190 49.34 -11.62 2.02
C PHE A 190 50.29 -11.76 0.84
N VAL A 191 49.73 -12.14 -0.30
CA VAL A 191 50.45 -12.15 -1.58
C VAL A 191 50.40 -10.77 -2.22
N ASP A 192 49.23 -10.14 -2.19
CA ASP A 192 48.98 -8.78 -2.69
C ASP A 192 49.10 -7.72 -1.58
N LYS A 193 49.10 -6.46 -2.00
CA LYS A 193 49.20 -5.31 -1.09
C LYS A 193 47.99 -5.19 -0.16
N VAL A 194 48.21 -4.68 1.04
CA VAL A 194 47.16 -4.36 2.01
C VAL A 194 46.26 -3.26 1.45
N ASN A 195 44.95 -3.49 1.49
CA ASN A 195 43.93 -2.57 0.98
C ASN A 195 43.41 -1.67 2.11
N CYS A 196 42.82 -2.28 3.15
CA CYS A 196 42.31 -1.58 4.32
C CYS A 196 42.74 -2.26 5.62
N PHE A 197 42.83 -1.45 6.66
CA PHE A 197 43.28 -1.86 8.00
C PHE A 197 42.49 -1.11 9.07
N GLU A 198 42.48 -1.66 10.27
CA GLU A 198 41.92 -0.96 11.44
C GLU A 198 42.66 -1.38 12.72
N LEU A 199 43.11 -0.38 13.47
CA LEU A 199 43.90 -0.58 14.69
C LEU A 199 43.01 -0.47 15.94
N LEU A 200 42.89 -1.56 16.71
CA LEU A 200 42.22 -1.54 18.01
C LEU A 200 43.22 -1.22 19.12
N LYS A 201 43.40 0.08 19.38
CA LYS A 201 44.30 0.59 20.43
C LYS A 201 44.03 -0.03 21.82
N SER A 202 42.77 -0.38 22.13
CA SER A 202 42.42 -0.94 23.45
C SER A 202 42.79 -2.42 23.67
N GLU A 203 42.96 -3.19 22.60
CA GLU A 203 43.13 -4.66 22.67
C GLU A 203 44.44 -5.13 22.03
N ASP A 204 45.36 -4.20 21.74
CA ASP A 204 46.64 -4.46 21.06
C ASP A 204 46.50 -5.38 19.83
N SER A 205 45.43 -5.16 19.05
CA SER A 205 45.07 -6.00 17.91
C SER A 205 44.86 -5.16 16.66
N LEU A 206 45.27 -5.70 15.52
CA LEU A 206 45.22 -5.05 14.21
C LEU A 206 44.46 -5.96 13.23
N LEU A 207 43.46 -5.42 12.54
CA LEU A 207 42.81 -6.12 11.44
C LEU A 207 43.37 -5.63 10.10
N LEU A 208 43.59 -6.58 9.19
CA LEU A 208 44.17 -6.33 7.87
C LEU A 208 43.44 -7.12 6.80
N SER A 209 43.30 -6.53 5.62
CA SER A 209 42.88 -7.24 4.41
C SER A 209 43.75 -6.82 3.23
N SER A 210 43.93 -7.70 2.26
CA SER A 210 44.63 -7.38 1.01
C SER A 210 43.67 -7.12 -0.14
N PHE A 211 44.19 -6.48 -1.19
CA PHE A 211 43.48 -6.28 -2.43
C PHE A 211 43.09 -7.63 -3.05
N ASN A 212 41.87 -7.73 -3.60
CA ASN A 212 41.31 -8.95 -4.21
C ASN A 212 41.30 -10.20 -3.32
N ASP A 213 41.43 -10.04 -2.00
CA ASP A 213 41.28 -11.13 -1.05
C ASP A 213 40.00 -10.98 -0.22
N ARG A 214 39.40 -12.10 0.15
CA ARG A 214 38.16 -12.19 0.95
C ARG A 214 38.43 -12.40 2.44
N PHE A 215 39.70 -12.45 2.83
CA PHE A 215 40.13 -12.71 4.19
C PHE A 215 40.49 -11.43 4.93
N ILE A 216 39.98 -11.28 6.16
CA ILE A 216 40.44 -10.27 7.11
C ILE A 216 41.22 -10.98 8.22
N ASN A 217 42.52 -10.70 8.29
CA ASN A 217 43.41 -11.28 9.28
C ASN A 217 43.48 -10.38 10.51
N MET A 218 43.22 -10.93 11.69
CA MET A 218 43.47 -10.27 12.97
C MET A 218 44.84 -10.68 13.49
N VAL A 219 45.71 -9.70 13.71
CA VAL A 219 47.05 -9.88 14.25
C VAL A 219 47.09 -9.29 15.65
N ASN A 220 47.55 -10.08 16.62
CA ASN A 220 47.85 -9.57 17.94
C ASN A 220 49.26 -8.97 17.93
N LEU A 221 49.39 -7.70 18.30
CA LEU A 221 50.63 -6.92 18.19
C LEU A 221 51.67 -7.28 19.26
N GLU A 222 51.24 -7.83 20.41
CA GLU A 222 52.17 -8.31 21.44
C GLU A 222 52.91 -9.56 20.96
N SER A 223 52.14 -10.57 20.52
CA SER A 223 52.68 -11.85 20.05
C SER A 223 53.17 -11.83 18.61
N PHE A 224 52.79 -10.79 17.84
CA PHE A 224 53.05 -10.61 16.42
C PHE A 224 52.63 -11.82 15.58
N LYS A 225 51.46 -12.37 15.89
CA LYS A 225 50.90 -13.57 15.25
C LYS A 225 49.43 -13.36 14.90
N VAL A 226 49.00 -14.04 13.83
CA VAL A 226 47.60 -14.08 13.43
C VAL A 226 46.80 -14.89 14.45
N THR A 227 45.80 -14.26 15.07
CA THR A 227 44.91 -14.88 16.06
C THR A 227 43.67 -15.49 15.43
N SER A 228 43.05 -14.76 14.50
CA SER A 228 41.83 -15.19 13.81
C SER A 228 41.76 -14.66 12.38
N ILE A 229 41.01 -15.35 11.54
CA ILE A 229 40.78 -14.99 10.14
C ILE A 229 39.27 -14.90 9.92
N PHE A 230 38.76 -13.76 9.48
CA PHE A 230 37.37 -13.59 9.08
C PHE A 230 37.25 -13.81 7.58
N VAL A 231 36.22 -14.53 7.14
CA VAL A 231 36.05 -14.94 5.75
C VAL A 231 34.75 -14.33 5.22
N LEU A 232 34.86 -13.54 4.15
CA LEU A 232 33.73 -13.01 3.39
C LEU A 232 33.39 -13.90 2.19
N ASN A 233 32.21 -13.72 1.58
CA ASN A 233 31.85 -14.43 0.34
C ASN A 233 32.63 -13.92 -0.87
N SER A 234 32.89 -12.61 -0.92
CA SER A 234 33.53 -11.89 -2.03
C SER A 234 34.67 -11.01 -1.48
N PRO A 235 35.64 -10.54 -2.30
CA PRO A 235 36.79 -9.80 -1.79
C PRO A 235 36.41 -8.53 -1.02
N VAL A 236 37.25 -8.16 -0.05
CA VAL A 236 36.95 -7.06 0.89
C VAL A 236 37.25 -5.71 0.24
N LYS A 237 36.25 -4.82 0.21
CA LYS A 237 36.41 -3.43 -0.22
C LYS A 237 36.87 -2.55 0.95
N LYS A 238 36.14 -2.59 2.07
CA LYS A 238 36.39 -1.80 3.29
C LYS A 238 35.75 -2.49 4.49
N PHE A 239 36.27 -2.29 5.71
CA PHE A 239 35.65 -2.80 6.93
C PHE A 239 35.89 -1.85 8.11
N HIS A 240 35.02 -1.94 9.11
CA HIS A 240 35.12 -1.21 10.37
C HIS A 240 34.69 -2.08 11.55
N ILE A 241 35.19 -1.77 12.75
CA ILE A 241 34.88 -2.48 13.99
C ILE A 241 34.27 -1.54 15.03
N GLY A 242 32.99 -1.78 15.32
CA GLY A 242 32.24 -1.06 16.35
C GLY A 242 32.39 -1.73 17.71
N LYS A 243 32.77 -0.96 18.73
CA LYS A 243 32.72 -1.38 20.13
C LYS A 243 31.75 -0.48 20.89
N PHE A 244 30.65 -1.07 21.35
CA PHE A 244 29.67 -0.35 22.17
C PHE A 244 29.29 -1.17 23.39
N LYS A 245 29.50 -0.57 24.58
CA LYS A 245 29.35 -1.23 25.88
C LYS A 245 30.18 -2.52 25.97
N LYS A 246 29.52 -3.69 25.95
CA LYS A 246 30.16 -5.03 26.03
C LYS A 246 30.09 -5.82 24.73
N LYS A 247 29.47 -5.27 23.68
CA LYS A 247 29.35 -5.94 22.39
C LYS A 247 30.37 -5.35 21.43
N VAL A 248 30.98 -6.22 20.64
CA VAL A 248 31.92 -5.86 19.58
C VAL A 248 31.37 -6.40 18.28
N PHE A 249 31.48 -5.62 17.23
CA PHE A 249 30.87 -5.93 15.95
C PHE A 249 31.79 -5.51 14.82
N LEU A 250 32.05 -6.42 13.89
CA LEU A 250 32.84 -6.12 12.69
C LEU A 250 31.88 -6.12 11.49
N ALA A 251 31.86 -5.03 10.74
CA ALA A 251 31.10 -4.91 9.51
C ALA A 251 32.08 -4.73 8.36
N ALA A 252 31.90 -5.49 7.28
CA ALA A 252 32.77 -5.44 6.12
C ALA A 252 31.93 -5.34 4.84
N ILE A 253 32.36 -4.48 3.92
CA ILE A 253 31.78 -4.31 2.59
C ILE A 253 32.55 -5.22 1.63
N ASP A 254 31.82 -6.03 0.87
CA ASP A 254 32.39 -6.81 -0.22
C ASP A 254 32.47 -6.02 -1.55
N GLN A 255 33.15 -6.57 -2.55
CA GLN A 255 33.22 -5.95 -3.89
C GLN A 255 31.87 -5.88 -4.61
N ASP A 256 30.91 -6.72 -4.21
CA ASP A 256 29.57 -6.74 -4.78
C ASP A 256 28.67 -5.64 -4.21
N GLY A 257 29.05 -5.03 -3.09
CA GLY A 257 28.35 -3.94 -2.41
C GLY A 257 27.39 -4.39 -1.31
N PHE A 258 27.57 -5.60 -0.78
CA PHE A 258 26.87 -6.11 0.39
C PHE A 258 27.70 -5.89 1.66
N VAL A 259 27.01 -5.71 2.78
CA VAL A 259 27.65 -5.57 4.09
C VAL A 259 27.51 -6.88 4.86
N GLU A 260 28.62 -7.57 5.06
CA GLU A 260 28.72 -8.78 5.87
C GLU A 260 29.09 -8.44 7.31
N LEU A 261 28.40 -9.07 8.25
CA LEU A 261 28.45 -8.73 9.67
C LEU A 261 28.98 -9.89 10.51
N PHE A 262 29.93 -9.62 11.39
CA PHE A 262 30.55 -10.60 12.29
C PHE A 262 30.25 -10.25 13.75
N LYS A 263 29.54 -11.15 14.44
CA LYS A 263 29.24 -10.99 15.86
C LYS A 263 30.45 -11.31 16.73
N ASN A 264 30.74 -10.44 17.70
CA ASN A 264 31.76 -10.64 18.73
C ASN A 264 33.11 -11.13 18.16
N PRO A 265 33.74 -10.38 17.24
CA PRO A 265 34.98 -10.79 16.57
C PRO A 265 36.16 -10.99 17.54
N LEU A 266 36.11 -10.35 18.72
CA LEU A 266 37.14 -10.44 19.76
C LEU A 266 36.87 -11.53 20.81
N ALA A 267 35.69 -12.15 20.82
CA ALA A 267 35.38 -13.17 21.80
C ALA A 267 36.18 -14.44 21.48
N GLN A 268 37.03 -14.88 22.41
CA GLN A 268 37.48 -16.26 22.43
C GLN A 268 36.25 -17.13 22.71
N GLN A 269 35.56 -17.61 21.67
CA GLN A 269 34.37 -18.44 21.86
C GLN A 269 34.72 -19.68 22.70
N ASN A 270 34.31 -19.62 23.96
CA ASN A 270 34.15 -20.74 24.87
C ASN A 270 32.65 -20.96 25.02
N ASP A 271 31.95 -21.32 23.93
CA ASP A 271 30.56 -21.78 24.06
C ASP A 271 30.52 -23.29 24.30
N PRO A 272 29.93 -23.77 25.41
CA PRO A 272 29.70 -25.18 25.66
C PRO A 272 28.29 -25.57 25.20
N SER A 273 28.16 -26.12 24.00
CA SER A 273 27.07 -27.02 23.54
C SER A 273 27.24 -27.19 22.02
N THR A 274 27.18 -28.35 21.37
CA THR A 274 26.56 -29.64 21.68
C THR A 274 27.29 -30.73 20.86
N SER A 275 27.22 -31.95 21.37
CA SER A 275 27.60 -33.24 20.76
C SER A 275 29.04 -33.73 20.93
N ASN A 276 29.11 -34.91 21.55
CA ASN A 276 30.28 -35.74 21.76
C ASN A 276 31.02 -36.03 20.44
N ALA A 277 32.09 -35.29 20.15
CA ALA A 277 33.06 -35.67 19.13
C ALA A 277 34.46 -35.76 19.76
N LYS A 278 35.02 -36.96 19.65
CA LYS A 278 36.29 -37.43 20.21
C LYS A 278 37.42 -36.38 20.09
N LYS A 279 38.10 -36.12 21.22
CA LYS A 279 39.37 -35.38 21.31
C LYS A 279 40.42 -36.00 20.35
N ARG A 280 40.50 -35.48 19.12
CA ARG A 280 41.70 -35.57 18.28
C ARG A 280 42.42 -34.23 18.39
N ARG A 281 43.73 -34.29 18.63
CA ARG A 281 44.69 -33.18 18.75
C ARG A 281 44.37 -32.03 17.77
N LYS A 282 43.67 -30.99 18.22
CA LYS A 282 43.66 -29.68 17.56
C LYS A 282 44.94 -28.98 18.00
N GLY A 283 45.99 -29.08 17.17
CA GLY A 283 47.13 -28.17 17.27
C GLY A 283 46.69 -26.72 17.03
N ASN A 284 47.55 -25.76 17.36
CA ASN A 284 47.39 -24.30 17.19
C ASN A 284 47.08 -23.87 15.74
N GLN A 285 45.92 -24.27 15.21
CA GLN A 285 45.42 -23.79 13.93
C GLN A 285 44.66 -22.49 14.18
N VAL A 286 45.02 -21.47 13.40
CA VAL A 286 44.35 -20.16 13.39
C VAL A 286 42.86 -20.39 13.07
N LYS A 287 41.97 -19.81 13.87
CA LYS A 287 40.53 -20.02 13.73
C LYS A 287 40.00 -19.17 12.57
N SER A 288 39.28 -19.80 11.63
CA SER A 288 38.49 -19.09 10.62
C SER A 288 37.05 -18.87 11.11
N ILE A 289 36.54 -17.65 10.94
CA ILE A 289 35.22 -17.20 11.38
C ILE A 289 34.43 -16.75 10.14
N GLN A 290 33.21 -17.27 9.99
CA GLN A 290 32.30 -16.90 8.90
C GLN A 290 31.41 -15.73 9.31
N HIS A 291 30.88 -14.99 8.34
CA HIS A 291 29.91 -13.93 8.61
C HIS A 291 28.65 -14.51 9.28
N SER A 292 28.04 -13.70 10.15
CA SER A 292 26.80 -14.04 10.86
C SER A 292 25.56 -13.66 10.05
N SER A 293 25.60 -12.49 9.40
CA SER A 293 24.48 -11.94 8.65
C SER A 293 24.97 -11.09 7.49
N ILE A 294 24.13 -10.95 6.47
CA ILE A 294 24.34 -10.06 5.33
C ILE A 294 23.26 -8.99 5.36
N LEU A 295 23.68 -7.74 5.31
CA LEU A 295 22.80 -6.58 5.26
C LEU A 295 22.66 -6.13 3.80
N LYS A 296 21.41 -6.05 3.35
CA LYS A 296 21.05 -5.65 1.99
C LYS A 296 20.00 -4.54 1.98
N LEU A 297 20.17 -3.60 1.07
CA LEU A 297 19.25 -2.48 0.84
C LEU A 297 18.17 -2.91 -0.17
N TYR A 298 16.89 -2.75 0.20
CA TYR A 298 15.75 -3.13 -0.63
C TYR A 298 14.83 -1.94 -0.92
N THR A 299 14.21 -1.95 -2.09
CA THR A 299 13.11 -1.05 -2.43
C THR A 299 11.79 -1.75 -2.19
N ASP A 300 10.84 -1.05 -1.54
CA ASP A 300 9.54 -1.61 -1.16
C ASP A 300 8.72 -2.14 -2.35
N THR A 301 8.96 -1.64 -3.57
CA THR A 301 8.10 -1.91 -4.73
C THR A 301 8.41 -3.21 -5.49
N SER A 302 9.59 -3.81 -5.32
CA SER A 302 10.01 -4.93 -6.18
C SER A 302 10.92 -5.98 -5.55
N PHE A 303 11.27 -5.86 -4.26
CA PHE A 303 12.29 -6.72 -3.60
C PHE A 303 13.61 -6.81 -4.39
N THR A 304 13.85 -5.92 -5.35
CA THR A 304 15.10 -5.83 -6.09
C THR A 304 16.09 -5.02 -5.26
N ILE A 305 17.32 -5.51 -5.16
CA ILE A 305 18.42 -4.85 -4.46
C ILE A 305 18.62 -3.46 -5.10
N THR A 306 18.48 -2.41 -4.29
CA THR A 306 18.33 -1.05 -4.81
C THR A 306 19.65 -0.41 -5.20
N SER A 307 20.72 -0.67 -4.44
CA SER A 307 21.98 0.06 -4.56
C SER A 307 23.11 -0.73 -3.90
N LYS A 308 24.30 -0.68 -4.49
CA LYS A 308 25.53 -1.18 -3.87
C LYS A 308 25.91 -0.25 -2.71
N ILE A 309 26.28 -0.81 -1.57
CA ILE A 309 26.81 -0.03 -0.45
C ILE A 309 28.25 0.35 -0.79
N ASP A 310 28.57 1.63 -0.63
CA ASP A 310 29.85 2.18 -1.04
C ASP A 310 30.81 2.36 0.13
N ASP A 311 30.30 2.82 1.29
CA ASP A 311 31.06 3.08 2.51
C ASP A 311 30.21 2.81 3.78
N ILE A 312 30.88 2.52 4.90
CA ILE A 312 30.24 2.25 6.19
C ILE A 312 31.09 2.81 7.33
N THR A 313 30.46 3.13 8.46
CA THR A 313 31.17 3.46 9.70
C THR A 313 30.29 3.24 10.93
N PHE A 314 30.88 3.12 12.11
CA PHE A 314 30.15 2.94 13.36
C PHE A 314 30.00 4.25 14.13
N ASP A 315 28.77 4.67 14.37
CA ASP A 315 28.38 5.77 15.27
C ASP A 315 27.80 5.19 16.55
N PHE A 316 28.68 4.82 17.49
CA PHE A 316 28.31 4.16 18.74
C PHE A 316 27.44 2.89 18.53
N ASP A 317 26.13 2.97 18.77
CA ASP A 317 25.17 1.86 18.63
C ASP A 317 24.54 1.76 17.24
N ASN A 318 24.86 2.70 16.34
CA ASN A 318 24.38 2.71 14.96
C ASN A 318 25.52 2.40 13.99
N LEU A 319 25.22 1.60 12.97
CA LEU A 319 26.03 1.41 11.79
C LEU A 319 25.50 2.38 10.74
N VAL A 320 26.31 3.35 10.35
CA VAL A 320 25.99 4.30 9.29
C VAL A 320 26.42 3.69 7.96
N ILE A 321 25.48 3.64 7.02
CA ILE A 321 25.65 3.03 5.71
C ILE A 321 25.50 4.12 4.66
N ALA A 322 26.53 4.29 3.83
CA ALA A 322 26.56 5.26 2.75
C ALA A 322 26.56 4.56 1.40
N TYR A 323 25.72 5.07 0.49
CA TYR A 323 25.64 4.65 -0.90
C TYR A 323 25.30 5.85 -1.76
N LEU A 324 25.77 5.86 -3.01
CA LEU A 324 25.50 6.95 -3.94
C LEU A 324 24.10 6.82 -4.59
N GLN A 325 23.36 7.92 -4.63
CA GLN A 325 22.18 8.06 -5.49
C GLN A 325 22.51 8.97 -6.67
N GLY A 326 22.19 8.49 -7.88
CA GLY A 326 22.48 9.22 -9.12
C GLY A 326 23.95 9.60 -9.29
N GLU A 327 24.87 8.82 -8.69
CA GLU A 327 26.33 9.00 -8.76
C GLU A 327 26.85 10.37 -8.27
N SER A 328 26.00 11.15 -7.60
CA SER A 328 26.24 12.57 -7.34
C SER A 328 26.36 12.94 -5.87
N TYR A 329 25.58 12.28 -5.00
CA TYR A 329 25.55 12.52 -3.56
C TYR A 329 25.31 11.21 -2.80
N PHE A 330 25.78 11.17 -1.55
CA PHE A 330 25.54 10.04 -0.65
C PHE A 330 24.19 10.18 0.05
N ILE A 331 23.51 9.06 0.25
CA ILE A 331 22.50 8.97 1.30
C ILE A 331 23.04 8.08 2.40
N LEU A 332 22.72 8.51 3.62
CA LEU A 332 23.18 7.91 4.84
C LEU A 332 21.98 7.25 5.53
N ASP A 333 22.00 5.92 5.60
CA ASP A 333 21.05 5.15 6.40
C ASP A 333 21.71 4.77 7.73
N LYS A 334 20.94 4.76 8.82
CA LYS A 334 21.40 4.31 10.14
C LYS A 334 20.74 3.00 10.50
N PHE A 335 21.55 1.99 10.78
CA PHE A 335 21.11 0.68 11.26
C PHE A 335 21.57 0.48 12.71
N ASN A 336 20.64 0.44 13.67
CA ASN A 336 20.99 0.18 15.06
C ASN A 336 21.35 -1.31 15.25
N TRP A 337 22.63 -1.61 15.39
CA TRP A 337 23.12 -2.99 15.50
C TRP A 337 23.08 -3.51 16.94
N TYR A 338 22.85 -2.63 17.92
CA TYR A 338 22.78 -3.02 19.33
C TYR A 338 21.39 -3.56 19.71
N THR A 339 20.32 -2.94 19.20
CA THR A 339 18.92 -3.29 19.48
C THR A 339 18.39 -4.37 18.54
N ASN A 340 18.75 -4.32 17.26
CA ASN A 340 18.24 -5.28 16.28
C ASN A 340 18.86 -6.66 16.48
N SER A 341 18.04 -7.71 16.38
CA SER A 341 18.50 -9.09 16.41
C SER A 341 19.22 -9.41 15.10
N LEU A 342 20.51 -9.70 15.22
CA LEU A 342 21.37 -10.09 14.10
C LEU A 342 21.32 -11.60 13.84
N ASP A 343 20.32 -12.32 14.34
CA ASP A 343 20.24 -13.80 14.21
C ASP A 343 19.73 -14.24 12.85
N LEU A 344 19.21 -13.30 12.06
CA LEU A 344 18.78 -13.55 10.69
C LEU A 344 20.00 -13.57 9.75
N PRO A 345 20.03 -14.52 8.79
CA PRO A 345 21.10 -14.58 7.80
C PRO A 345 21.08 -13.37 6.85
N GLU A 346 19.91 -12.79 6.61
CA GLU A 346 19.72 -11.64 5.73
C GLU A 346 18.90 -10.57 6.47
N ILE A 347 19.43 -9.35 6.52
CA ILE A 347 18.79 -8.19 7.13
C ILE A 347 18.41 -7.23 6.00
N LYS A 348 17.11 -6.98 5.87
CA LYS A 348 16.55 -6.11 4.83
C LYS A 348 16.27 -4.74 5.40
N ILE A 349 16.87 -3.70 4.82
CA ILE A 349 16.51 -2.31 5.13
C ILE A 349 15.53 -1.84 4.05
N PRO A 350 14.22 -1.68 4.38
CA PRO A 350 13.22 -1.22 3.43
C PRO A 350 13.38 0.27 3.15
N ARG A 351 13.33 0.64 1.86
CA ARG A 351 13.28 2.02 1.39
C ARG A 351 11.90 2.33 0.86
N ARG A 352 11.26 3.30 1.49
CA ARG A 352 10.18 4.05 0.87
C ARG A 352 10.80 4.92 -0.20
N LYS A 353 10.45 4.70 -1.48
CA LYS A 353 10.60 5.80 -2.44
C LYS A 353 9.80 6.96 -1.87
N SER A 354 10.39 8.14 -1.75
CA SER A 354 9.63 9.39 -1.69
C SER A 354 9.04 9.66 -3.07
N SER A 355 8.30 8.69 -3.61
CA SER A 355 7.43 8.90 -4.73
C SER A 355 6.21 9.59 -4.16
N VAL A 356 5.72 10.59 -4.88
CA VAL A 356 4.49 11.31 -4.62
C VAL A 356 3.28 10.37 -4.87
N GLU A 357 3.40 9.10 -4.44
CA GLU A 357 2.41 8.02 -4.56
C GLU A 357 1.40 8.05 -3.41
N HIS A 358 1.34 9.12 -2.62
CA HIS A 358 0.08 9.44 -1.95
C HIS A 358 -1.03 9.84 -2.95
N LEU A 359 -0.69 10.05 -4.23
CA LEU A 359 -1.66 10.18 -5.33
C LEU A 359 -2.20 8.83 -5.84
N SER A 360 -1.63 7.68 -5.48
CA SER A 360 -2.11 6.39 -6.00
C SER A 360 -3.12 5.68 -5.09
N LEU A 361 -3.26 6.10 -3.82
CA LEU A 361 -4.30 5.58 -2.91
C LEU A 361 -5.69 6.21 -3.15
N ARG A 362 -5.73 7.35 -3.84
CA ARG A 362 -6.92 7.88 -4.49
C ARG A 362 -6.48 8.42 -5.83
N SER A 363 -6.89 7.79 -6.92
CA SER A 363 -6.74 8.27 -8.30
C SER A 363 -7.51 9.58 -8.58
N GLN A 364 -7.76 10.38 -7.54
CA GLN A 364 -8.54 11.60 -7.58
C GLN A 364 -7.64 12.70 -7.04
N ASP A 365 -7.49 13.74 -7.85
CA ASP A 365 -6.85 14.97 -7.45
C ASP A 365 -7.50 15.52 -6.17
N ARG A 366 -6.71 16.10 -5.26
CA ARG A 366 -7.20 16.73 -4.03
C ARG A 366 -8.19 17.87 -4.31
N SER A 367 -8.08 18.46 -5.49
CA SER A 367 -8.93 19.53 -6.01
C SER A 367 -10.24 19.03 -6.64
N SER A 368 -10.38 17.72 -6.86
CA SER A 368 -11.58 17.17 -7.49
C SER A 368 -12.77 17.18 -6.52
N LEU A 369 -13.92 17.66 -7.01
CA LEU A 369 -15.18 17.57 -6.30
C LEU A 369 -15.56 16.10 -6.12
N ARG A 370 -16.08 15.76 -4.94
CA ARG A 370 -16.60 14.40 -4.70
C ARG A 370 -17.89 14.23 -5.50
N ASN A 371 -17.89 13.29 -6.44
CA ASN A 371 -19.11 12.90 -7.12
C ASN A 371 -20.03 12.17 -6.14
N TYR A 372 -21.31 12.55 -6.13
CA TYR A 372 -22.34 11.82 -5.40
C TYR A 372 -22.50 10.43 -6.02
N SER A 373 -22.44 9.39 -5.19
CA SER A 373 -22.61 8.00 -5.60
C SER A 373 -23.45 7.28 -4.55
N GLU A 374 -24.59 6.73 -4.98
CA GLU A 374 -25.51 5.96 -4.14
C GLU A 374 -25.14 4.47 -4.08
N THR A 375 -24.06 4.06 -4.75
CA THR A 375 -23.69 2.65 -4.92
C THR A 375 -22.99 2.03 -3.71
N SER A 376 -22.84 2.77 -2.61
CA SER A 376 -22.27 2.23 -1.38
C SER A 376 -23.29 1.40 -0.61
N GLU A 377 -22.89 0.22 -0.13
CA GLU A 377 -23.72 -0.70 0.66
C GLU A 377 -24.34 -0.08 1.93
N ASP A 378 -23.83 1.08 2.37
CA ASP A 378 -24.27 1.79 3.58
C ASP A 378 -25.38 2.84 3.35
N ILE A 379 -25.81 3.12 2.10
CA ILE A 379 -26.88 4.09 1.81
C ILE A 379 -28.17 3.34 1.45
N PHE A 380 -29.14 3.35 2.36
CA PHE A 380 -30.47 2.79 2.13
C PHE A 380 -31.47 3.90 1.80
N ILE A 381 -31.93 3.95 0.55
CA ILE A 381 -32.99 4.89 0.13
C ILE A 381 -34.34 4.33 0.56
N ARG A 382 -35.04 5.04 1.44
CA ARG A 382 -36.37 4.68 1.96
C ARG A 382 -37.34 5.84 1.82
N SER A 383 -38.62 5.51 1.64
CA SER A 383 -39.72 6.48 1.64
C SER A 383 -40.16 6.75 3.09
N GLY A 384 -40.54 7.98 3.41
CA GLY A 384 -40.93 8.42 4.77
C GLY A 384 -42.14 7.71 5.37
N ASP A 385 -42.85 6.89 4.57
CA ASP A 385 -44.03 6.13 4.99
C ASP A 385 -43.71 4.68 5.40
N ASN A 386 -42.43 4.32 5.51
CA ASN A 386 -42.01 2.99 5.93
C ASN A 386 -41.97 2.85 7.46
N PHE A 387 -43.08 2.41 8.04
CA PHE A 387 -43.25 2.28 9.49
C PHE A 387 -42.67 0.99 10.11
N ILE A 388 -41.97 0.14 9.35
CA ILE A 388 -41.52 -1.21 9.78
C ILE A 388 -40.53 -1.17 10.97
N GLU A 389 -39.72 -0.12 11.07
CA GLU A 389 -38.67 0.04 12.09
C GLU A 389 -39.08 0.94 13.28
N LEU A 390 -40.37 1.29 13.41
CA LEU A 390 -40.82 1.91 14.65
C LEU A 390 -40.72 0.88 15.79
N ASP A 391 -39.96 1.21 16.83
CA ASP A 391 -39.94 0.44 18.07
C ASP A 391 -41.37 0.34 18.63
N PRO A 392 -41.80 -0.85 19.12
CA PRO A 392 -43.09 -0.95 19.78
C PRO A 392 -43.10 0.02 20.95
N VAL A 393 -44.02 0.98 20.92
CA VAL A 393 -44.28 1.84 22.07
C VAL A 393 -44.87 0.94 23.15
N TYR A 394 -44.03 0.49 24.08
CA TYR A 394 -44.51 -0.08 25.33
C TYR A 394 -45.12 1.06 26.13
N ASP A 395 -46.43 1.03 26.33
CA ASP A 395 -47.05 1.86 27.35
C ASP A 395 -46.55 1.32 28.69
N GLU A 396 -45.76 2.11 29.43
CA GLU A 396 -45.05 1.71 30.67
C GLU A 396 -46.01 1.28 31.82
N ASN A 397 -47.32 1.20 31.58
CA ASN A 397 -48.34 0.99 32.59
C ASN A 397 -48.99 -0.41 32.61
N GLU A 398 -48.66 -1.33 31.69
CA GLU A 398 -49.25 -2.69 31.67
C GLU A 398 -48.28 -3.83 32.04
N ALA A 399 -47.03 -3.53 32.42
CA ALA A 399 -46.02 -4.54 32.76
C ALA A 399 -46.16 -5.17 34.16
N GLU A 400 -47.24 -4.93 34.91
CA GLU A 400 -47.40 -5.43 36.29
C GLU A 400 -48.52 -6.47 36.50
N LYS A 401 -49.16 -6.99 35.45
CA LYS A 401 -50.14 -8.07 35.60
C LYS A 401 -50.07 -9.09 34.49
N GLU A 402 -49.17 -10.04 34.61
CA GLU A 402 -49.32 -11.43 34.17
C GLU A 402 -48.04 -12.20 34.54
N GLY A 403 -47.87 -12.38 35.85
CA GLY A 403 -47.04 -13.44 36.41
C GLY A 403 -47.97 -14.34 37.20
N GLU A 404 -47.93 -15.63 36.88
CA GLU A 404 -48.59 -16.78 37.54
C GLU A 404 -49.80 -17.39 36.80
N GLU A 405 -49.65 -18.71 36.55
CA GLU A 405 -50.62 -19.71 36.07
C GLU A 405 -50.84 -19.73 34.53
N GLU A 406 -50.61 -20.79 33.76
CA GLU A 406 -50.77 -22.23 33.99
C GLU A 406 -49.73 -23.07 33.20
N GLU A 407 -49.12 -24.05 33.88
CA GLU A 407 -48.64 -25.28 33.25
C GLU A 407 -49.84 -26.21 33.05
N GLU A 408 -50.07 -26.77 31.86
CA GLU A 408 -50.64 -28.11 31.69
C GLU A 408 -50.41 -28.67 30.27
N GLU A 409 -49.52 -29.67 30.20
CA GLU A 409 -49.62 -30.97 29.52
C GLU A 409 -50.53 -31.12 28.27
N VAL A 410 -49.94 -31.39 27.09
CA VAL A 410 -50.34 -32.51 26.20
C VAL A 410 -49.11 -33.00 25.42
N GLY A 411 -48.49 -34.06 25.94
CA GLY A 411 -47.69 -35.00 25.16
C GLY A 411 -48.60 -36.02 24.45
N ASP A 412 -48.02 -36.72 23.47
CA ASP A 412 -48.60 -37.84 22.72
C ASP A 412 -49.69 -37.54 21.67
N ASP A 413 -49.27 -37.01 20.49
CA ASP A 413 -49.97 -37.35 19.23
C ASP A 413 -49.17 -37.09 17.92
N PHE A 414 -47.83 -37.06 17.99
CA PHE A 414 -46.98 -36.79 16.81
C PHE A 414 -46.55 -38.07 16.04
N SER A 415 -46.62 -39.25 16.64
CA SER A 415 -46.26 -40.52 15.97
C SER A 415 -47.40 -41.08 15.08
N THR A 416 -48.64 -40.66 15.34
CA THR A 416 -49.88 -41.10 14.69
C THR A 416 -50.21 -40.33 13.41
N LEU A 417 -49.69 -39.11 13.23
CA LEU A 417 -49.89 -38.29 12.01
C LEU A 417 -48.82 -38.52 10.94
N VAL A 418 -47.57 -38.78 11.33
CA VAL A 418 -46.47 -39.12 10.40
C VAL A 418 -46.76 -40.44 9.67
N SER A 419 -47.37 -41.42 10.34
CA SER A 419 -47.79 -42.68 9.71
C SER A 419 -48.98 -42.54 8.75
N ARG A 420 -49.80 -41.49 8.89
CA ARG A 420 -50.89 -41.16 7.95
C ARG A 420 -50.39 -40.36 6.74
N LEU A 421 -49.36 -39.53 6.91
CA LEU A 421 -48.69 -38.79 5.82
C LEU A 421 -47.88 -39.71 4.91
N ASP A 422 -47.21 -40.74 5.47
CA ASP A 422 -46.51 -41.76 4.68
C ASP A 422 -47.46 -42.68 3.90
N LYS A 423 -48.71 -42.83 4.37
CA LYS A 423 -49.75 -43.60 3.67
C LYS A 423 -50.35 -42.83 2.48
N THR A 424 -50.50 -41.51 2.58
CA THR A 424 -50.99 -40.67 1.49
C THR A 424 -49.89 -40.37 0.46
N ALA A 425 -48.63 -40.18 0.88
CA ALA A 425 -47.51 -40.00 -0.04
C ALA A 425 -47.23 -41.24 -0.91
N LYS A 426 -47.42 -42.45 -0.38
CA LYS A 426 -47.29 -43.73 -1.12
C LYS A 426 -48.46 -44.02 -2.08
N GLU A 427 -49.60 -43.35 -1.93
CA GLU A 427 -50.71 -43.42 -2.89
C GLU A 427 -50.54 -42.42 -4.06
N PHE A 428 -49.75 -41.35 -3.89
CA PHE A 428 -49.41 -40.40 -4.97
C PHE A 428 -48.24 -40.88 -5.85
N SER A 429 -47.30 -41.67 -5.34
CA SER A 429 -46.15 -42.15 -6.13
C SER A 429 -46.45 -43.36 -7.01
N ASN A 430 -47.44 -44.18 -6.67
CA ASN A 430 -47.78 -45.42 -7.41
C ASN A 430 -48.79 -45.24 -8.55
N LYS A 431 -49.12 -44.00 -8.95
CA LYS A 431 -49.95 -43.68 -10.12
C LYS A 431 -49.23 -42.88 -11.21
N ALA A 432 -47.92 -42.70 -11.10
CA ALA A 432 -47.13 -41.88 -12.03
C ALA A 432 -46.35 -42.69 -13.11
N TYR A 433 -46.39 -44.02 -13.09
CA TYR A 433 -45.76 -44.87 -14.12
C TYR A 433 -46.63 -46.09 -14.42
N ASP A 434 -47.76 -45.89 -15.10
CA ASP A 434 -48.18 -46.83 -16.14
C ASP A 434 -49.32 -46.26 -17.01
N ASN A 435 -49.15 -46.47 -18.31
CA ASN A 435 -50.08 -46.26 -19.42
C ASN A 435 -50.29 -44.86 -20.00
N SER A 436 -49.53 -44.67 -21.07
CA SER A 436 -49.80 -43.87 -22.26
C SER A 436 -51.20 -44.10 -22.86
N ASN A 437 -51.62 -43.08 -23.62
CA ASN A 437 -52.71 -43.05 -24.59
C ASN A 437 -54.16 -43.14 -24.07
N ARG A 438 -54.81 -41.96 -23.95
CA ARG A 438 -55.85 -41.52 -24.93
C ARG A 438 -56.42 -40.14 -24.57
N ASN A 439 -56.57 -39.33 -25.61
CA ASN A 439 -57.27 -38.04 -25.65
C ASN A 439 -58.67 -38.11 -25.03
N ALA A 440 -59.01 -37.18 -24.15
CA ALA A 440 -60.27 -36.42 -24.18
C ALA A 440 -60.39 -35.42 -23.01
N SER A 441 -60.60 -34.16 -23.39
CA SER A 441 -61.54 -33.19 -22.80
C SER A 441 -61.33 -32.62 -21.39
N SER A 442 -61.30 -31.29 -21.38
CA SER A 442 -61.93 -30.38 -20.41
C SER A 442 -61.26 -30.22 -19.04
N GLY A 443 -60.91 -28.97 -18.74
CA GLY A 443 -60.33 -28.54 -17.48
C GLY A 443 -61.16 -28.94 -16.27
N LYS A 444 -60.55 -29.71 -15.37
CA LYS A 444 -60.98 -29.78 -13.98
C LYS A 444 -60.17 -28.77 -13.18
N LYS A 445 -60.70 -27.54 -13.07
CA LYS A 445 -60.32 -26.63 -11.98
C LYS A 445 -60.66 -27.35 -10.67
N PHE A 446 -59.66 -27.75 -9.91
CA PHE A 446 -59.84 -28.27 -8.55
C PHE A 446 -60.52 -27.17 -7.72
N LYS A 447 -61.81 -27.33 -7.41
CA LYS A 447 -62.52 -26.47 -6.45
C LYS A 447 -62.21 -26.99 -5.05
N PHE A 448 -61.45 -26.23 -4.27
CA PHE A 448 -61.33 -26.49 -2.84
C PHE A 448 -62.69 -26.28 -2.16
N GLN A 449 -63.14 -27.26 -1.37
CA GLN A 449 -64.24 -27.04 -0.43
C GLN A 449 -63.73 -26.15 0.72
N VAL A 450 -64.58 -25.22 1.17
CA VAL A 450 -64.24 -24.16 2.16
C VAL A 450 -63.48 -24.71 3.37
N GLY A 451 -63.92 -25.84 3.95
CA GLY A 451 -63.25 -26.44 5.12
C GLY A 451 -61.81 -26.91 4.86
N THR A 452 -61.56 -27.55 3.72
CA THR A 452 -60.22 -28.00 3.31
C THR A 452 -59.31 -26.81 2.96
N LEU A 453 -59.88 -25.73 2.43
CA LEU A 453 -59.13 -24.50 2.14
C LEU A 453 -58.68 -23.82 3.44
N THR A 454 -59.55 -23.71 4.45
CA THR A 454 -59.21 -23.11 5.75
C THR A 454 -58.09 -23.90 6.44
N THR A 455 -58.16 -25.24 6.46
CA THR A 455 -57.10 -26.07 7.09
C THR A 455 -55.76 -25.94 6.38
N ASN A 456 -55.79 -25.93 5.04
CA ASN A 456 -54.59 -25.79 4.22
C ASN A 456 -53.98 -24.40 4.36
N LEU A 457 -54.81 -23.35 4.47
CA LEU A 457 -54.38 -21.98 4.71
C LEU A 457 -53.75 -21.83 6.09
N SER A 458 -54.38 -22.35 7.14
CA SER A 458 -53.81 -22.37 8.50
C SER A 458 -52.48 -23.12 8.54
N GLN A 459 -52.36 -24.25 7.84
CA GLN A 459 -51.11 -25.01 7.75
C GLN A 459 -50.02 -24.23 7.00
N ALA A 460 -50.35 -23.59 5.87
CA ALA A 460 -49.41 -22.76 5.12
C ALA A 460 -48.90 -21.58 5.96
N LEU A 461 -49.78 -20.95 6.75
CA LEU A 461 -49.44 -19.86 7.66
C LEU A 461 -48.62 -20.31 8.88
N ARG A 462 -48.89 -21.51 9.42
CA ARG A 462 -48.12 -22.09 10.54
C ARG A 462 -46.70 -22.48 10.10
N ASN A 463 -46.55 -23.04 8.91
CA ASN A 463 -45.27 -23.51 8.36
C ASN A 463 -44.50 -22.44 7.55
N ASN A 464 -45.07 -21.24 7.36
CA ASN A 464 -44.53 -20.17 6.52
C ASN A 464 -44.24 -20.60 5.06
N ASP A 465 -45.07 -21.51 4.53
CA ASP A 465 -44.93 -22.02 3.15
C ASP A 465 -45.53 -21.01 2.16
N SER A 466 -44.66 -20.17 1.61
CA SER A 466 -45.05 -19.12 0.66
C SER A 466 -45.50 -19.67 -0.69
N GLY A 467 -45.02 -20.86 -1.09
CA GLY A 467 -45.42 -21.48 -2.37
C GLY A 467 -46.85 -22.04 -2.31
N MET A 468 -47.16 -22.74 -1.22
CA MET A 468 -48.53 -23.21 -0.97
C MET A 468 -49.48 -22.02 -0.77
N PHE A 469 -49.09 -21.01 0.01
CA PHE A 469 -49.90 -19.81 0.22
C PHE A 469 -50.25 -19.10 -1.10
N ASP A 470 -49.26 -18.83 -1.95
CA ASP A 470 -49.46 -18.18 -3.25
C ASP A 470 -50.39 -19.01 -4.16
N SER A 471 -50.27 -20.34 -4.13
CA SER A 471 -51.14 -21.25 -4.90
C SER A 471 -52.59 -21.22 -4.42
N LEU A 472 -52.84 -21.14 -3.11
CA LEU A 472 -54.19 -21.11 -2.55
C LEU A 472 -54.90 -19.78 -2.85
N ILE A 473 -54.16 -18.66 -2.77
CA ILE A 473 -54.67 -17.32 -3.03
C ILE A 473 -54.95 -17.11 -4.53
N SER A 474 -54.08 -17.63 -5.42
CA SER A 474 -54.27 -17.52 -6.88
C SER A 474 -55.41 -18.38 -7.40
N VAL A 475 -55.62 -19.59 -6.85
CA VAL A 475 -56.69 -20.50 -7.26
C VAL A 475 -58.07 -20.05 -6.75
N THR A 476 -58.13 -19.33 -5.63
CA THR A 476 -59.40 -18.97 -4.96
C THR A 476 -59.81 -17.53 -5.29
N GLN A 477 -60.58 -17.37 -6.36
CA GLN A 477 -61.10 -16.06 -6.81
C GLN A 477 -62.59 -15.83 -6.47
N ASP A 478 -63.30 -16.84 -5.95
CA ASP A 478 -64.73 -16.71 -5.61
C ASP A 478 -64.93 -16.02 -4.25
N GLU A 479 -65.55 -14.84 -4.27
CA GLU A 479 -65.83 -14.00 -3.10
C GLU A 479 -66.55 -14.77 -1.97
N LYS A 480 -67.47 -15.67 -2.31
CA LYS A 480 -68.23 -16.45 -1.31
C LYS A 480 -67.35 -17.46 -0.59
N VAL A 481 -66.40 -18.05 -1.30
CA VAL A 481 -65.44 -19.02 -0.75
C VAL A 481 -64.42 -18.30 0.14
N VAL A 482 -63.90 -17.16 -0.31
CA VAL A 482 -62.99 -16.30 0.46
C VAL A 482 -63.64 -15.87 1.79
N LYS A 483 -64.88 -15.38 1.72
CA LYS A 483 -65.68 -14.97 2.88
C LYS A 483 -65.83 -16.09 3.91
N ALA A 484 -66.21 -17.28 3.46
CA ALA A 484 -66.43 -18.41 4.35
C ALA A 484 -65.11 -18.94 4.94
N THR A 485 -64.02 -18.94 4.16
CA THR A 485 -62.69 -19.39 4.60
C THR A 485 -62.11 -18.46 5.67
N ILE A 486 -62.17 -17.14 5.46
CA ILE A 486 -61.67 -16.15 6.44
C ILE A 486 -62.49 -16.19 7.72
N SER A 487 -63.82 -16.38 7.63
CA SER A 487 -64.68 -16.47 8.80
C SER A 487 -64.37 -17.67 9.71
N GLN A 488 -63.79 -18.74 9.16
CA GLN A 488 -63.41 -19.96 9.88
C GLN A 488 -61.94 -19.96 10.30
N LEU A 489 -61.17 -18.94 9.94
CA LEU A 489 -59.75 -18.84 10.26
C LEU A 489 -59.55 -18.55 11.75
N GLU A 490 -58.57 -19.21 12.36
CA GLU A 490 -58.22 -19.01 13.76
C GLU A 490 -57.61 -17.62 14.00
N GLN A 491 -58.01 -16.96 15.10
CA GLN A 491 -57.65 -15.58 15.41
C GLN A 491 -56.12 -15.32 15.44
N HIS A 492 -55.34 -16.24 16.02
CA HIS A 492 -53.87 -16.11 16.10
C HIS A 492 -53.15 -16.16 14.74
N SER A 493 -53.81 -16.66 13.69
CA SER A 493 -53.26 -16.72 12.33
C SER A 493 -53.57 -15.47 11.49
N VAL A 494 -54.44 -14.58 11.99
CA VAL A 494 -54.93 -13.39 11.28
C VAL A 494 -53.83 -12.36 11.02
N LEU A 495 -52.92 -12.14 11.97
CA LEU A 495 -51.81 -11.20 11.78
C LEU A 495 -50.81 -11.71 10.74
N LYS A 496 -50.50 -13.01 10.75
CA LYS A 496 -49.57 -13.64 9.79
C LYS A 496 -50.09 -13.60 8.36
N ILE A 497 -51.40 -13.83 8.17
CA ILE A 497 -52.00 -13.71 6.83
C ILE A 497 -51.98 -12.27 6.33
N LEU A 498 -52.20 -11.29 7.22
CA LEU A 498 -52.17 -9.87 6.87
C LEU A 498 -50.77 -9.41 6.44
N ASP A 499 -49.72 -9.85 7.13
CA ASP A 499 -48.32 -9.61 6.76
C ASP A 499 -47.97 -10.23 5.40
N LYS A 500 -48.42 -11.45 5.14
CA LYS A 500 -48.17 -12.11 3.85
C LYS A 500 -48.95 -11.48 2.70
N LEU A 501 -50.20 -11.08 2.94
CA LEU A 501 -51.00 -10.36 1.95
C LEU A 501 -50.41 -8.97 1.68
N SER A 502 -49.93 -8.25 2.70
CA SER A 502 -49.30 -6.94 2.53
C SER A 502 -47.97 -7.03 1.77
N GLU A 503 -47.15 -8.06 2.05
CA GLU A 503 -45.93 -8.38 1.32
C GLU A 503 -46.21 -8.65 -0.16
N LEU A 504 -47.24 -9.45 -0.47
CA LEU A 504 -47.64 -9.75 -1.85
C LEU A 504 -48.18 -8.53 -2.61
N VAL A 505 -48.93 -7.67 -1.92
CA VAL A 505 -49.46 -6.41 -2.49
C VAL A 505 -48.32 -5.41 -2.75
N PHE A 506 -47.36 -5.29 -1.83
CA PHE A 506 -46.19 -4.42 -2.00
C PHE A 506 -45.25 -4.91 -3.10
N LYS A 507 -44.98 -6.22 -3.18
CA LYS A 507 -44.15 -6.83 -4.24
C LYS A 507 -44.80 -6.80 -5.62
N ASN A 508 -46.06 -6.36 -5.75
CA ASN A 508 -46.81 -6.33 -7.00
C ASN A 508 -46.75 -7.67 -7.78
N LYS A 509 -46.64 -8.81 -7.07
CA LYS A 509 -46.30 -10.13 -7.64
C LYS A 509 -47.35 -10.67 -8.63
N PHE A 510 -48.48 -9.98 -8.77
CA PHE A 510 -49.64 -10.36 -9.58
C PHE A 510 -50.04 -9.31 -10.62
N ALA A 511 -49.25 -8.25 -10.77
CA ALA A 511 -49.41 -7.33 -11.89
C ALA A 511 -48.72 -7.94 -13.12
N ASN A 512 -49.48 -8.18 -14.19
CA ASN A 512 -49.03 -8.52 -15.54
C ASN A 512 -48.69 -10.00 -15.80
N THR A 513 -49.68 -10.90 -15.64
CA THR A 513 -49.80 -12.01 -16.60
C THR A 513 -50.69 -11.54 -17.75
N ASN A 514 -50.14 -11.50 -18.96
CA ASN A 514 -50.80 -11.03 -20.20
C ASN A 514 -52.09 -11.79 -20.58
N GLU A 515 -52.50 -12.82 -19.83
CA GLU A 515 -53.74 -13.56 -20.06
C GLU A 515 -55.02 -12.82 -19.61
N ALA A 516 -54.92 -11.68 -18.93
CA ALA A 516 -56.08 -10.93 -18.41
C ALA A 516 -56.48 -9.69 -19.24
N VAL A 517 -55.93 -9.54 -20.46
CA VAL A 517 -56.23 -8.38 -21.33
C VAL A 517 -57.49 -8.60 -22.18
N GLU A 518 -57.90 -9.85 -22.42
CA GLU A 518 -58.99 -10.16 -23.37
C GLU A 518 -60.43 -9.91 -22.85
N PHE A 519 -60.63 -9.64 -21.56
CA PHE A 519 -61.97 -9.44 -20.97
C PHE A 519 -62.15 -8.16 -20.14
N GLY A 520 -61.25 -7.18 -20.26
CA GLY A 520 -61.49 -5.85 -19.69
C GLY A 520 -61.68 -5.78 -18.17
N LEU A 521 -61.11 -6.73 -17.43
CA LEU A 521 -61.16 -6.80 -15.95
C LEU A 521 -59.82 -7.36 -15.44
N GLY A 522 -58.91 -6.47 -15.02
CA GLY A 522 -57.63 -6.84 -14.42
C GLY A 522 -57.82 -7.55 -13.07
N ASN A 523 -58.02 -8.86 -13.10
CA ASN A 523 -58.62 -9.65 -12.00
C ASN A 523 -57.65 -10.35 -11.04
N SER A 524 -56.39 -9.90 -10.88
CA SER A 524 -55.49 -10.51 -9.88
C SER A 524 -55.31 -9.66 -8.61
N ILE A 525 -55.37 -8.32 -8.74
CA ILE A 525 -55.27 -7.40 -7.59
C ILE A 525 -56.61 -7.28 -6.85
N ILE A 526 -57.73 -7.38 -7.58
CA ILE A 526 -59.08 -7.39 -6.99
C ILE A 526 -59.24 -8.58 -6.03
N GLY A 527 -58.66 -9.73 -6.35
CA GLY A 527 -58.63 -10.89 -5.47
C GLY A 527 -57.94 -10.57 -4.14
N LEU A 528 -56.69 -10.10 -4.17
CA LEU A 528 -55.91 -9.79 -2.96
C LEU A 528 -56.56 -8.71 -2.09
N THR A 529 -57.04 -7.63 -2.69
CA THR A 529 -57.77 -6.57 -1.94
C THR A 529 -59.06 -7.11 -1.34
N THR A 530 -59.72 -8.07 -1.99
CA THR A 530 -60.91 -8.76 -1.46
C THR A 530 -60.57 -9.62 -0.24
N TRP A 531 -59.47 -10.37 -0.29
CA TRP A 531 -58.95 -11.12 0.86
C TRP A 531 -58.65 -10.19 2.05
N ILE A 532 -57.92 -9.09 1.82
CA ILE A 532 -57.61 -8.10 2.84
C ILE A 532 -58.90 -7.46 3.40
N ARG A 533 -59.85 -7.07 2.54
CA ARG A 533 -61.13 -6.49 2.96
C ARG A 533 -61.88 -7.41 3.92
N TYR A 534 -61.96 -8.70 3.59
CA TYR A 534 -62.66 -9.66 4.44
C TYR A 534 -61.91 -9.98 5.74
N VAL A 535 -60.58 -10.03 5.72
CA VAL A 535 -59.78 -10.16 6.95
C VAL A 535 -60.05 -8.98 7.88
N LEU A 536 -60.04 -7.74 7.36
CA LEU A 536 -60.32 -6.53 8.14
C LEU A 536 -61.77 -6.47 8.65
N VAL A 537 -62.75 -6.93 7.86
CA VAL A 537 -64.18 -6.90 8.25
C VAL A 537 -64.51 -7.97 9.29
N TYR A 538 -64.04 -9.21 9.12
CA TYR A 538 -64.40 -10.32 10.01
C TYR A 538 -63.60 -10.34 11.31
N HIS A 539 -62.31 -10.05 11.23
CA HIS A 539 -61.41 -10.07 12.39
C HIS A 539 -61.07 -8.66 12.87
N GLY A 540 -61.82 -7.64 12.44
CA GLY A 540 -61.58 -6.24 12.79
C GLY A 540 -61.61 -5.98 14.29
N THR A 541 -62.51 -6.62 15.03
CA THR A 541 -62.58 -6.49 16.50
C THR A 541 -61.35 -7.10 17.18
N TYR A 542 -60.85 -8.22 16.67
CA TYR A 542 -59.60 -8.83 17.12
C TYR A 542 -58.39 -7.96 16.75
N LEU A 543 -58.35 -7.39 15.54
CA LEU A 543 -57.25 -6.50 15.14
C LEU A 543 -57.21 -5.21 15.97
N VAL A 544 -58.36 -4.67 16.35
CA VAL A 544 -58.46 -3.51 17.23
C VAL A 544 -58.09 -3.88 18.68
N GLY A 545 -58.50 -5.07 19.17
CA GLY A 545 -58.24 -5.53 20.54
C GLY A 545 -56.83 -6.09 20.78
N ALA A 546 -56.29 -6.86 19.83
CA ALA A 546 -54.90 -7.34 19.83
C ALA A 546 -53.88 -6.20 19.65
N ALA A 547 -54.35 -5.00 19.33
CA ALA A 547 -53.57 -3.78 19.19
C ALA A 547 -53.76 -2.82 20.39
N GLY A 548 -53.89 -3.34 21.62
CA GLY A 548 -53.96 -2.57 22.86
C GLY A 548 -52.77 -1.62 23.07
N GLY A 549 -52.76 -0.50 22.35
CA GLY A 549 -51.63 0.45 22.31
C GLY A 549 -51.03 0.73 20.93
N SER A 550 -51.78 0.63 19.81
CA SER A 550 -51.59 1.38 18.52
C SER A 550 -50.23 1.38 17.76
N GLY A 551 -49.17 0.71 18.24
CA GLY A 551 -47.86 0.67 17.57
C GLY A 551 -47.69 -0.52 16.60
N GLU A 552 -48.00 -1.73 17.07
CA GLU A 552 -47.64 -2.97 16.36
C GLU A 552 -48.49 -3.22 15.10
N LEU A 553 -49.80 -2.96 15.18
CA LEU A 553 -50.67 -3.07 14.01
C LEU A 553 -50.29 -2.05 12.93
N ARG A 554 -49.93 -0.83 13.32
CA ARG A 554 -49.51 0.24 12.41
C ARG A 554 -48.17 -0.07 11.75
N ARG A 555 -47.23 -0.67 12.49
CA ARG A 555 -45.94 -1.17 11.97
C ARG A 555 -46.13 -2.27 10.92
N ARG A 556 -46.96 -3.28 11.23
CA ARG A 556 -47.26 -4.41 10.33
C ARG A 556 -48.09 -4.03 9.11
N LEU A 557 -49.08 -3.16 9.30
CA LEU A 557 -49.85 -2.56 8.21
C LEU A 557 -49.07 -1.47 7.47
N GLY A 558 -47.89 -1.05 7.91
CA GLY A 558 -47.10 0.00 7.29
C GLY A 558 -46.76 -0.31 5.83
N LEU A 559 -46.44 -1.57 5.51
CA LEU A 559 -46.23 -2.03 4.13
C LEU A 559 -47.49 -1.90 3.27
N LEU A 560 -48.65 -2.28 3.82
CA LEU A 560 -49.92 -2.16 3.13
C LEU A 560 -50.33 -0.70 2.94
N GLY A 561 -50.19 0.11 4.00
CA GLY A 561 -50.46 1.54 4.03
C GLY A 561 -49.62 2.30 3.01
N MET A 562 -48.30 2.07 2.98
CA MET A 562 -47.40 2.64 1.98
C MET A 562 -47.81 2.24 0.55
N SER A 563 -48.14 0.95 0.32
CA SER A 563 -48.56 0.49 -1.00
C SER A 563 -49.88 1.14 -1.45
N MET A 564 -50.86 1.26 -0.54
CA MET A 564 -52.15 1.89 -0.84
C MET A 564 -52.03 3.41 -1.00
N SER A 565 -51.25 4.08 -0.15
CA SER A 565 -51.01 5.53 -0.25
C SER A 565 -50.37 5.88 -1.58
N LYS A 566 -49.27 5.21 -1.96
CA LYS A 566 -48.62 5.41 -3.27
C LYS A 566 -49.55 5.19 -4.46
N ARG A 567 -50.56 4.31 -4.33
CA ARG A 567 -51.57 4.10 -5.38
C ARG A 567 -52.63 5.21 -5.38
N ALA A 568 -53.06 5.64 -4.20
CA ALA A 568 -54.01 6.75 -4.05
C ALA A 568 -53.39 8.08 -4.53
N ASP A 569 -52.14 8.37 -4.16
CA ASP A 569 -51.43 9.61 -4.54
C ASP A 569 -51.21 9.72 -6.06
N ASN A 570 -51.16 8.59 -6.76
CA ASN A 570 -51.08 8.56 -8.22
C ASN A 570 -52.45 8.60 -8.91
N MET A 571 -53.56 8.46 -8.18
CA MET A 571 -54.91 8.46 -8.75
C MET A 571 -55.23 9.79 -9.43
N ASP A 572 -54.91 10.92 -8.80
CA ASP A 572 -55.20 12.24 -9.38
C ASP A 572 -54.45 12.48 -10.69
N LYS A 573 -53.18 12.05 -10.75
CA LYS A 573 -52.36 12.08 -11.98
C LYS A 573 -52.95 11.18 -13.07
N LEU A 574 -53.44 10.00 -12.70
CA LEU A 574 -54.07 9.06 -13.63
C LEU A 574 -55.45 9.55 -14.11
N LEU A 575 -56.21 10.25 -13.27
CA LEU A 575 -57.48 10.87 -13.66
C LEU A 575 -57.24 12.02 -14.64
N ALA A 576 -56.23 12.86 -14.39
CA ALA A 576 -55.81 13.90 -15.33
C ALA A 576 -55.38 13.29 -16.68
N LEU A 577 -54.55 12.25 -16.64
CA LEU A 577 -54.12 11.52 -17.85
C LEU A 577 -55.29 10.86 -18.56
N LYS A 578 -56.23 10.25 -17.84
CA LYS A 578 -57.45 9.68 -18.42
C LYS A 578 -58.30 10.73 -19.10
N GLY A 579 -58.44 11.92 -18.50
CA GLY A 579 -59.14 13.06 -19.10
C GLY A 579 -58.47 13.52 -20.39
N GLN A 580 -57.14 13.69 -20.37
CA GLN A 580 -56.36 14.04 -21.56
C GLN A 580 -56.47 12.97 -22.65
N LEU A 581 -56.38 11.69 -22.29
CA LEU A 581 -56.48 10.59 -23.22
C LEU A 581 -57.89 10.48 -23.81
N ALA A 582 -58.94 10.63 -23.01
CA ALA A 582 -60.32 10.64 -23.48
C ALA A 582 -60.55 11.77 -24.49
N MET A 583 -60.05 12.98 -24.21
CA MET A 583 -60.13 14.10 -25.15
C MET A 583 -59.43 13.79 -26.47
N VAL A 584 -58.25 13.15 -26.44
CA VAL A 584 -57.52 12.74 -27.65
C VAL A 584 -58.25 11.63 -28.40
N THR A 585 -58.81 10.63 -27.70
CA THR A 585 -59.55 9.53 -28.34
C THR A 585 -60.86 10.01 -28.95
N ASP A 586 -61.57 10.91 -28.27
CA ASP A 586 -62.83 11.49 -28.75
C ASP A 586 -62.55 12.40 -29.95
N LYS A 587 -61.48 13.21 -29.90
CA LYS A 587 -61.01 13.98 -31.05
C LYS A 587 -60.64 13.08 -32.23
N ALA A 588 -59.92 11.99 -32.00
CA ALA A 588 -59.54 11.06 -33.06
C ALA A 588 -60.74 10.31 -33.64
N ALA A 589 -61.74 9.97 -32.82
CA ALA A 589 -62.99 9.37 -33.27
C ALA A 589 -63.81 10.36 -34.11
N ALA A 590 -63.94 11.61 -33.65
CA ALA A 590 -64.61 12.67 -34.40
C ALA A 590 -63.92 12.99 -35.74
N ILE A 591 -62.58 13.04 -35.77
CA ILE A 591 -61.83 13.20 -37.03
C ILE A 591 -62.11 12.05 -37.97
N ARG A 592 -62.10 10.80 -37.49
CA ARG A 592 -62.45 9.64 -38.33
C ARG A 592 -63.89 9.70 -38.82
N GLU A 593 -64.83 10.16 -37.99
CA GLU A 593 -66.23 10.32 -38.38
C GLU A 593 -66.38 11.41 -39.46
N ILE A 594 -65.70 12.55 -39.32
CA ILE A 594 -65.65 13.62 -40.34
C ILE A 594 -64.98 13.11 -41.63
N GLU A 595 -63.87 12.37 -41.54
CA GLU A 595 -63.23 11.76 -42.70
C GLU A 595 -64.12 10.72 -43.38
N THR A 596 -64.95 9.98 -42.65
CA THR A 596 -65.94 9.08 -43.25
C THR A 596 -67.10 9.83 -43.89
N VAL A 597 -67.58 10.91 -43.29
CA VAL A 597 -68.64 11.77 -43.88
C VAL A 597 -68.12 12.51 -45.11
N ASN A 598 -66.86 12.96 -45.13
CA ASN A 598 -66.24 13.58 -46.30
C ASN A 598 -65.92 12.58 -47.44
N ASN A 599 -65.88 11.27 -47.16
CA ASN A 599 -65.68 10.22 -48.15
C ASN A 599 -66.99 9.58 -48.65
N GLU A 600 -68.12 9.82 -47.97
CA GLU A 600 -69.44 9.59 -48.54
C GLU A 600 -69.78 10.80 -49.41
N ASP A 601 -69.61 10.67 -50.73
CA ASP A 601 -70.01 11.66 -51.73
C ASP A 601 -71.46 12.10 -51.50
N ILE A 602 -71.64 13.21 -50.77
CA ILE A 602 -72.79 14.07 -50.93
C ILE A 602 -72.32 15.17 -51.87
N GLU A 603 -72.73 15.08 -53.13
CA GLU A 603 -72.78 16.24 -54.03
C GLU A 603 -73.64 17.31 -53.33
N ILE A 604 -72.99 18.21 -52.58
CA ILE A 604 -73.60 19.44 -52.10
C ILE A 604 -72.97 20.56 -52.92
N ASP A 605 -73.84 21.24 -53.67
CA ASP A 605 -73.55 22.41 -54.50
C ASP A 605 -72.60 23.39 -53.79
N GLU A 606 -71.58 23.86 -54.52
CA GLU A 606 -70.55 24.82 -54.08
C GLU A 606 -71.09 26.23 -53.71
N ASP A 607 -72.40 26.40 -53.45
CA ASP A 607 -73.07 27.69 -53.30
C ASP A 607 -73.55 28.04 -51.88
N ASP A 608 -73.26 27.23 -50.83
CA ASP A 608 -73.73 27.53 -49.45
C ASP A 608 -72.63 27.39 -48.38
N VAL A 609 -71.45 27.97 -48.65
CA VAL A 609 -70.42 28.21 -47.63
C VAL A 609 -70.62 29.61 -47.04
N GLU A 610 -71.44 29.72 -46.01
CA GLU A 610 -71.54 30.92 -45.17
C GLU A 610 -70.27 31.03 -44.30
N TYR A 611 -69.34 31.88 -44.74
CA TYR A 611 -68.19 32.30 -43.93
C TYR A 611 -68.70 33.13 -42.76
N ILE A 612 -68.77 32.51 -41.57
CA ILE A 612 -68.94 33.25 -40.32
C ILE A 612 -67.55 33.54 -39.76
N GLU A 613 -66.98 34.66 -40.20
CA GLU A 613 -65.94 35.35 -39.43
C GLU A 613 -66.61 35.96 -38.19
N GLU A 614 -66.43 35.32 -37.02
CA GLU A 614 -66.69 36.00 -35.74
C GLU A 614 -65.42 36.72 -35.30
N GLU A 615 -65.27 37.93 -35.82
CA GLU A 615 -64.40 38.97 -35.28
C GLU A 615 -65.25 39.88 -34.37
N GLU A 616 -65.32 39.57 -33.07
CA GLU A 616 -65.78 40.45 -31.97
C GLU A 616 -65.35 39.76 -30.65
N SER A 617 -64.59 40.32 -29.71
CA SER A 617 -64.33 41.71 -29.34
C SER A 617 -63.01 41.78 -28.53
N LEU A 618 -62.10 42.67 -28.94
CA LEU A 618 -61.17 43.33 -28.02
C LEU A 618 -61.99 44.01 -26.92
N GLU A 619 -61.72 43.69 -25.65
CA GLU A 619 -61.48 44.64 -24.55
C GLU A 619 -61.56 43.91 -23.21
N GLU A 620 -60.70 44.33 -22.27
CA GLU A 620 -60.69 43.95 -20.85
C GLU A 620 -59.82 42.74 -20.46
N LEU A 621 -58.49 42.91 -20.59
CA LEU A 621 -57.55 42.79 -19.45
C LEU A 621 -56.14 43.23 -19.87
N SER A 622 -56.03 44.52 -20.20
CA SER A 622 -54.81 45.30 -20.04
C SER A 622 -54.74 45.80 -18.60
N GLU A 623 -53.87 45.22 -17.78
CA GLU A 623 -53.17 45.93 -16.71
C GLU A 623 -51.87 45.16 -16.42
N ILE A 624 -50.88 45.47 -17.25
CA ILE A 624 -49.45 45.32 -16.97
C ILE A 624 -48.96 46.74 -16.68
N GLU A 625 -48.41 46.96 -15.48
CA GLU A 625 -47.31 47.89 -15.21
C GLU A 625 -46.18 46.99 -14.67
N GLU A 626 -45.12 46.71 -15.45
CA GLU A 626 -43.91 47.53 -15.68
C GLU A 626 -43.04 47.72 -14.42
N ASP A 627 -41.89 47.02 -14.41
CA ASP A 627 -40.54 47.64 -14.47
C ASP A 627 -39.47 46.53 -14.39
N GLU A 628 -38.78 46.25 -15.50
CA GLU A 628 -37.44 46.78 -15.87
C GLU A 628 -36.27 45.99 -15.21
N SER A 629 -35.54 45.17 -15.99
CA SER A 629 -34.27 45.49 -16.70
C SER A 629 -33.06 45.28 -15.75
N MET A 630 -31.90 44.67 -16.06
CA MET A 630 -31.16 44.40 -17.30
C MET A 630 -29.89 43.55 -17.01
N ASN A 631 -29.29 43.07 -18.11
CA ASN A 631 -27.92 42.55 -18.35
C ASN A 631 -27.71 41.03 -18.19
N ASP A 632 -27.66 40.22 -19.25
CA ASP A 632 -26.82 40.25 -20.48
C ASP A 632 -25.36 39.85 -20.20
N ASP A 633 -25.02 38.61 -20.57
CA ASP A 633 -23.90 38.35 -21.47
C ASP A 633 -23.96 36.89 -21.95
N ASN A 634 -24.17 36.77 -23.26
CA ASN A 634 -24.21 35.55 -24.02
C ASN A 634 -23.02 35.62 -25.00
N GLU A 635 -22.04 34.73 -24.94
CA GLU A 635 -21.18 34.49 -26.10
C GLU A 635 -20.82 33.01 -26.26
N VAL A 636 -21.01 32.60 -27.51
CA VAL A 636 -21.06 31.26 -28.09
C VAL A 636 -19.66 30.88 -28.59
N ILE A 637 -19.31 29.59 -28.70
CA ILE A 637 -18.68 29.04 -29.92
C ILE A 637 -18.88 27.53 -29.98
N ASN A 638 -19.45 27.11 -31.11
CA ASN A 638 -19.77 25.75 -31.56
C ASN A 638 -18.56 24.81 -31.59
N HIS A 639 -18.82 23.56 -31.20
CA HIS A 639 -18.03 22.40 -31.57
C HIS A 639 -18.66 21.80 -32.82
N ASP A 640 -18.01 21.97 -33.96
CA ASP A 640 -18.37 21.27 -35.19
C ASP A 640 -17.48 20.05 -35.36
N SER A 641 -18.06 19.01 -35.93
CA SER A 641 -17.53 17.65 -36.02
C SER A 641 -17.55 17.24 -37.48
N GLU A 642 -16.39 16.92 -38.07
CA GLU A 642 -16.34 16.14 -39.31
C GLU A 642 -15.18 15.14 -39.27
N GLU A 643 -15.56 13.87 -39.38
CA GLU A 643 -14.73 12.76 -39.83
C GLU A 643 -14.43 12.93 -41.33
N ALA A 644 -13.22 12.58 -41.79
CA ALA A 644 -13.02 11.40 -42.66
C ALA A 644 -11.72 11.43 -43.50
N SER A 645 -11.15 10.23 -43.57
CA SER A 645 -10.51 9.59 -44.73
C SER A 645 -8.99 9.68 -44.92
N GLU A 646 -8.48 8.47 -45.11
CA GLU A 646 -7.14 8.00 -45.40
C GLU A 646 -6.63 8.46 -46.78
N THR A 647 -5.32 8.55 -46.94
CA THR A 647 -4.61 7.97 -48.10
C THR A 647 -3.12 7.84 -47.81
N ASP A 648 -2.60 6.66 -48.13
CA ASP A 648 -1.20 6.27 -48.16
C ASP A 648 -0.39 7.01 -49.26
N GLU A 649 0.92 7.17 -49.04
CA GLU A 649 2.01 6.65 -49.90
C GLU A 649 3.37 7.37 -49.64
N ASP A 650 4.32 6.58 -49.14
CA ASP A 650 5.77 6.50 -49.41
C ASP A 650 6.70 7.75 -49.46
N SER A 651 7.77 7.72 -48.65
CA SER A 651 9.14 7.55 -49.20
C SER A 651 10.23 7.39 -48.12
N ASP A 652 11.16 6.51 -48.46
CA ASP A 652 12.34 6.02 -47.76
C ASP A 652 13.27 7.08 -47.13
N ALA A 653 13.97 6.69 -46.05
CA ALA A 653 15.43 6.79 -46.01
C ALA A 653 16.01 6.01 -44.81
N ASP A 654 16.55 4.83 -45.12
CA ASP A 654 17.67 4.22 -44.39
C ASP A 654 18.84 5.22 -44.25
N MET A 655 19.47 5.27 -43.07
CA MET A 655 20.93 5.31 -43.02
C MET A 655 21.48 4.82 -41.68
N GLN A 656 22.08 3.64 -41.75
CA GLN A 656 23.08 3.16 -40.81
C GLN A 656 24.33 4.05 -40.87
N LEU A 657 24.89 4.35 -39.70
CA LEU A 657 26.32 4.23 -39.38
C LEU A 657 26.53 4.22 -37.86
#